data_AF-A0A662Y8G6-F1
#
_entry.id   AF-A0A662Y8G6-F1
#
_cell.length_a   1.000
_cell.length_b   1.000
_cell.length_c   1.000
_cell.angle_alpha   90.00
_cell.angle_beta   90.00
_cell.angle_gamma   90.00
#
_symmetry.space_group_name_H-M   'P 1'
#
loop_
_entity.id
_entity.type
_entity.pdbx_description
1 polymer ?
#
loop_
_entity_poly.entity_id
_entity_poly.type
_entity_poly.pdbx_seq_one_letter_code
_entity_poly.pdbx_strand_id
1 'polypeptide(L)'
;MNTMDPELAHGTSYRFSAELCDSSHIAIIHANIASLRRAFVDKKNLPDGANTAIDAFLTKVERYQRRDGSRSASGFEQEYMEICWSIDKAPWYDAALTPQTKATKAKNRYRDVLPFEKTRVKLQNVSTSEAAGDYINANFIDGGYIACCAPVPAAIRDFWHMVWQCDVHVVLMLTNFVERERLKADMYWDPRGQAVAFDGVYVQLLDEEQHPASLGFIVRRFKVWQSNKHGDEISSRVIQQIQLTIWPDHGVLHDFQVIAPMLDAVNSYQRQASRAHNVKARVVVHCSAGIGRSGTFIAIDILLKQLHVALSNRSPNTDENARAMHHALDIPRVVYLLRSQRPGMVQTPEGFPYGASTASDPDQLGHNYVAFFRRNAVQRVISAAVLAPALTVFLWISPASATSTVCSFMASACSYEYACLSNRIRLRILTRIEALEADEWSFGSDSDFHSVQNGLTASRTVQSGVRSDIMLVSQRSSTPDMDVNVARLRTTMTHAVEMDARARQEEQEEEDIARVDSELRSQATRIRSRAVTKLASRYFHGNDWLATTCVSIAVCTMSSGMFLVSVQWVPDLQSTDFYRSRWFYAFATGFVAGLSACLAPDWQYAVVTFVQYAIFTTLTMYSTGCPLNDFSCGIGLDPAVVLLSGMVILLVFRFATSRNGPEAFVTFMLDMLGLIYIVGSLSVLVAFVDDDRRALYRKLLIALLYIVWASDTGAYITGKALAFVKYPYYNPLAAHLSKNKDYEGTFGAIAFGIGAMAVAFKILELPGSFGTNVGFTVIAVIFGRLGDLFESLLKRAAGVKDSGSLIPGHGGVLDRIDALMFATLVFSRYYALQS
;
A
#
# COMPACT_ATOMS: atom_id res chain seq x y z
N MET A 1 -29.48 -21.08 -58.38
CA MET A 1 -28.76 -21.44 -59.62
C MET A 1 -28.00 -20.19 -60.04
N ASN A 2 -26.69 -20.35 -60.28
CA ASN A 2 -25.68 -19.35 -60.68
C ASN A 2 -25.19 -18.41 -59.54
N THR A 3 -24.16 -18.82 -58.79
CA THR A 3 -22.71 -18.57 -59.01
C THR A 3 -22.34 -17.10 -58.82
N MET A 4 -21.91 -16.75 -57.58
CA MET A 4 -21.15 -15.52 -57.30
C MET A 4 -19.66 -15.81 -57.45
N ASP A 5 -18.99 -14.93 -58.20
CA ASP A 5 -17.57 -14.94 -58.56
C ASP A 5 -16.60 -14.97 -57.38
N PRO A 6 -15.47 -15.71 -57.47
CA PRO A 6 -14.37 -15.66 -56.52
C PRO A 6 -13.29 -14.67 -57.01
N GLU A 7 -13.57 -13.37 -57.03
CA GLU A 7 -12.55 -12.33 -57.28
C GLU A 7 -12.67 -11.20 -56.25
N LEU A 8 -12.28 -11.49 -55.00
CA LEU A 8 -12.02 -10.47 -53.97
C LEU A 8 -10.98 -10.99 -52.97
N ALA A 9 -9.89 -11.53 -53.52
CA ALA A 9 -8.77 -12.08 -52.76
C ALA A 9 -7.43 -11.42 -53.15
N HIS A 10 -7.40 -10.12 -53.49
CA HIS A 10 -6.13 -9.39 -53.62
C HIS A 10 -6.31 -7.91 -53.24
N GLY A 11 -6.27 -7.64 -51.93
CA GLY A 11 -6.02 -6.31 -51.38
C GLY A 11 -4.71 -6.36 -50.58
N THR A 12 -3.72 -5.59 -51.01
CA THR A 12 -2.35 -5.51 -50.49
C THR A 12 -2.29 -5.41 -48.96
N SER A 13 -2.15 -6.58 -48.33
CA SER A 13 -1.61 -6.76 -46.99
C SER A 13 -0.18 -6.22 -46.96
N TYR A 14 0.21 -5.53 -45.88
CA TYR A 14 1.63 -5.38 -45.57
C TYR A 14 2.16 -6.79 -45.25
N ARG A 15 2.52 -7.56 -46.29
CA ARG A 15 3.48 -8.66 -46.16
C ARG A 15 4.83 -8.03 -45.85
N PHE A 16 5.03 -7.67 -44.59
CA PHE A 16 6.28 -8.04 -43.96
C PHE A 16 6.10 -9.52 -43.65
N SER A 17 6.71 -10.37 -44.48
CA SER A 17 6.54 -11.81 -44.43
C SER A 17 6.63 -12.34 -43.00
N ALA A 18 5.69 -13.22 -42.65
CA ALA A 18 5.81 -14.21 -41.60
C ALA A 18 7.05 -15.13 -41.75
N GLU A 19 7.91 -14.92 -42.76
CA GLU A 19 9.22 -15.56 -42.95
C GLU A 19 10.28 -15.12 -41.91
N LEU A 20 10.03 -14.05 -41.14
CA LEU A 20 10.83 -13.75 -39.92
C LEU A 20 10.42 -14.62 -38.72
N CYS A 21 9.35 -15.42 -38.84
CA CYS A 21 8.82 -16.31 -37.82
C CYS A 21 8.66 -17.75 -38.34
N ASP A 22 9.46 -18.17 -39.32
CA ASP A 22 9.48 -19.56 -39.76
C ASP A 22 10.56 -20.39 -39.02
N SER A 23 10.04 -21.26 -38.17
CA SER A 23 10.53 -22.57 -37.68
C SER A 23 11.90 -23.08 -38.16
N SER A 24 13.04 -22.61 -37.60
CA SER A 24 14.24 -23.45 -37.33
C SER A 24 15.51 -22.73 -36.81
N HIS A 25 15.46 -21.47 -36.35
CA HIS A 25 16.65 -20.81 -35.78
C HIS A 25 16.36 -20.06 -34.47
N ILE A 26 16.12 -20.82 -33.40
CA ILE A 26 16.02 -20.30 -32.03
C ILE A 26 17.34 -20.59 -31.31
N ALA A 27 18.30 -19.68 -31.49
CA ALA A 27 19.50 -19.58 -30.65
C ALA A 27 19.36 -18.33 -29.76
N ILE A 28 19.13 -18.63 -28.49
CA ILE A 28 18.66 -17.79 -27.38
C ILE A 28 19.58 -16.57 -27.11
N ILE A 29 19.01 -15.38 -27.35
CA ILE A 29 19.11 -14.09 -26.61
C ILE A 29 20.48 -13.39 -26.42
N HIS A 30 21.64 -14.05 -26.55
CA HIS A 30 22.91 -13.35 -26.85
C HIS A 30 22.93 -12.74 -28.28
N ALA A 31 21.93 -13.09 -29.09
CA ALA A 31 21.84 -12.75 -30.48
C ALA A 31 21.25 -11.34 -30.75
N ASN A 32 20.77 -10.57 -29.77
CA ASN A 32 19.80 -9.49 -30.08
C ASN A 32 20.36 -8.22 -30.75
N ILE A 33 21.55 -7.72 -30.42
CA ILE A 33 22.12 -6.58 -31.18
C ILE A 33 22.70 -7.06 -32.51
N ALA A 34 23.36 -8.22 -32.54
CA ALA A 34 23.86 -8.81 -33.77
C ALA A 34 22.74 -9.30 -34.72
N SER A 35 21.54 -9.59 -34.22
CA SER A 35 20.36 -10.00 -35.02
C SER A 35 19.49 -8.81 -35.42
N LEU A 36 19.37 -7.76 -34.60
CA LEU A 36 18.86 -6.46 -35.06
C LEU A 36 19.79 -5.89 -36.13
N ARG A 37 21.11 -5.92 -35.87
CA ARG A 37 22.13 -5.54 -36.84
C ARG A 37 22.05 -6.41 -38.07
N ARG A 38 21.91 -7.75 -38.00
CA ARG A 38 21.66 -8.59 -39.19
C ARG A 38 20.32 -8.29 -39.88
N ALA A 39 19.22 -8.08 -39.15
CA ALA A 39 17.92 -7.75 -39.74
C ALA A 39 17.90 -6.39 -40.46
N PHE A 40 18.69 -5.42 -39.98
CA PHE A 40 18.92 -4.14 -40.67
C PHE A 40 19.99 -4.28 -41.78
N VAL A 41 21.09 -5.00 -41.55
CA VAL A 41 22.22 -5.16 -42.50
C VAL A 41 21.89 -6.08 -43.68
N ASP A 42 21.04 -7.10 -43.52
CA ASP A 42 20.62 -7.99 -44.61
C ASP A 42 19.68 -7.29 -45.61
N LYS A 43 19.12 -6.13 -45.25
CA LYS A 43 18.46 -5.26 -46.23
C LYS A 43 19.51 -4.40 -46.94
N LYS A 44 20.10 -4.96 -48.01
CA LYS A 44 20.92 -4.28 -49.04
C LYS A 44 20.30 -3.02 -49.70
N ASN A 45 19.18 -2.51 -49.19
CA ASN A 45 18.35 -1.44 -49.76
C ASN A 45 18.00 -0.33 -48.75
N LEU A 46 18.67 -0.20 -47.60
CA LEU A 46 18.45 0.92 -46.68
C LEU A 46 18.99 2.24 -47.27
N PRO A 47 18.32 3.40 -47.06
CA PRO A 47 18.81 4.69 -47.56
C PRO A 47 20.17 5.07 -46.96
N ASP A 48 21.03 5.69 -47.76
CA ASP A 48 22.32 6.24 -47.27
C ASP A 48 22.05 7.27 -46.15
N GLY A 49 22.69 7.08 -45.00
CA GLY A 49 22.47 7.86 -43.76
C GLY A 49 21.58 7.17 -42.71
N ALA A 50 20.71 6.23 -43.09
CA ALA A 50 19.88 5.48 -42.14
C ALA A 50 20.69 4.49 -41.29
N ASN A 51 21.69 3.84 -41.90
CA ASN A 51 22.59 2.93 -41.19
C ASN A 51 23.35 3.64 -40.06
N THR A 52 23.79 4.88 -40.28
CA THR A 52 24.48 5.68 -39.27
C THR A 52 23.58 5.99 -38.06
N ALA A 53 22.30 6.32 -38.31
CA ALA A 53 21.33 6.59 -37.24
C ALA A 53 21.00 5.31 -36.44
N ILE A 54 20.86 4.17 -37.12
CA ILE A 54 20.64 2.86 -36.48
C ILE A 54 21.86 2.45 -35.65
N ASP A 55 23.07 2.58 -36.19
CA ASP A 55 24.30 2.27 -35.45
C ASP A 55 24.48 3.18 -34.24
N ALA A 56 24.16 4.48 -34.36
CA ALA A 56 24.17 5.41 -33.23
C ALA A 56 23.16 5.02 -32.15
N PHE A 57 21.95 4.62 -32.54
CA PHE A 57 20.92 4.11 -31.63
C PHE A 57 21.38 2.84 -30.92
N LEU A 58 21.87 1.83 -31.65
CA LEU A 58 22.38 0.58 -31.07
C LEU A 58 23.56 0.83 -30.12
N THR A 59 24.47 1.74 -30.49
CA THR A 59 25.59 2.13 -29.63
C THR A 59 25.11 2.80 -28.34
N LYS A 60 24.10 3.67 -28.41
CA LYS A 60 23.46 4.29 -27.24
C LYS A 60 22.84 3.23 -26.34
N VAL A 61 22.12 2.27 -26.93
CA VAL A 61 21.50 1.14 -26.23
C VAL A 61 22.53 0.30 -25.49
N GLU A 62 23.61 -0.12 -26.14
CA GLU A 62 24.70 -0.88 -25.51
C GLU A 62 25.31 -0.13 -24.34
N ARG A 63 25.54 1.18 -24.52
CA ARG A 63 26.10 2.04 -23.48
C ARG A 63 25.19 2.10 -22.25
N TYR A 64 23.88 2.23 -22.46
CA TYR A 64 22.91 2.37 -21.37
C TYR A 64 22.64 1.04 -20.64
N GLN A 65 22.89 -0.10 -21.29
CA GLN A 65 22.83 -1.44 -20.69
C GLN A 65 23.99 -1.74 -19.74
N ARG A 66 25.19 -1.17 -19.97
CA ARG A 66 26.36 -1.40 -19.12
C ARG A 66 26.18 -0.70 -17.78
N ARG A 67 25.98 -1.47 -16.70
CA ARG A 67 25.97 -0.97 -15.33
C ARG A 67 27.41 -0.61 -14.93
N ASP A 68 27.70 0.68 -14.85
CA ASP A 68 28.96 1.16 -14.32
C ASP A 68 28.97 0.96 -12.79
N GLY A 69 29.96 0.24 -12.25
CA GLY A 69 30.01 -0.17 -10.84
C GLY A 69 30.06 0.99 -9.84
N SER A 70 30.20 2.23 -10.32
CA SER A 70 30.19 3.46 -9.52
C SER A 70 28.82 4.15 -9.41
N ARG A 71 27.82 3.78 -10.23
CA ARG A 71 26.52 4.48 -10.32
C ARG A 71 25.36 3.57 -9.92
N SER A 72 24.42 4.09 -9.11
CA SER A 72 23.29 3.30 -8.61
C SER A 72 22.17 3.04 -9.64
N ALA A 73 22.10 3.84 -10.71
CA ALA A 73 21.03 3.80 -11.72
C ALA A 73 21.60 3.56 -13.14
N SER A 74 20.83 2.86 -13.99
CA SER A 74 21.21 2.62 -15.40
C SER A 74 21.05 3.88 -16.28
N GLY A 75 21.65 3.89 -17.47
CA GLY A 75 21.49 5.03 -18.40
C GLY A 75 20.04 5.28 -18.82
N PHE A 76 19.24 4.20 -18.98
CA PHE A 76 17.80 4.30 -19.26
C PHE A 76 17.01 4.89 -18.10
N GLU A 77 17.38 4.53 -16.87
CA GLU A 77 16.73 5.04 -15.67
C GLU A 77 16.98 6.55 -15.50
N GLN A 78 18.20 7.01 -15.80
CA GLN A 78 18.53 8.44 -15.79
C GLN A 78 17.70 9.21 -16.83
N GLU A 79 17.69 8.76 -18.09
CA GLU A 79 16.92 9.39 -19.16
C GLU A 79 15.42 9.42 -18.86
N TYR A 80 14.87 8.33 -18.31
CA TYR A 80 13.47 8.28 -17.87
C TYR A 80 13.18 9.28 -16.74
N MET A 81 14.07 9.37 -15.74
CA MET A 81 13.92 10.31 -14.62
C MET A 81 14.00 11.77 -15.08
N GLU A 82 14.86 12.08 -16.05
CA GLU A 82 14.96 13.42 -16.66
C GLU A 82 13.64 13.81 -17.34
N ILE A 83 13.03 12.89 -18.11
CA ILE A 83 11.71 13.13 -18.73
C ILE A 83 10.66 13.40 -17.65
N CYS A 84 10.58 12.54 -16.63
CA CYS A 84 9.62 12.70 -15.55
C CYS A 84 9.82 14.04 -14.83
N TRP A 85 11.07 14.41 -14.52
CA TRP A 85 11.38 15.68 -13.89
C TRP A 85 10.98 16.89 -14.75
N SER A 86 11.23 16.83 -16.06
CA SER A 86 10.94 17.94 -16.98
C SER A 86 9.45 18.29 -17.09
N ILE A 87 8.56 17.32 -16.82
CA ILE A 87 7.10 17.49 -16.93
C ILE A 87 6.48 17.54 -15.54
N ASP A 88 6.67 16.50 -14.73
CA ASP A 88 5.96 16.32 -13.45
C ASP A 88 6.38 17.33 -12.38
N LYS A 89 7.53 17.99 -12.57
CA LYS A 89 8.02 19.08 -11.69
C LYS A 89 7.92 20.46 -12.34
N ALA A 90 7.31 20.56 -13.52
CA ALA A 90 7.15 21.84 -14.17
C ALA A 90 6.13 22.72 -13.39
N PRO A 91 6.37 24.04 -13.25
CA PRO A 91 5.47 24.93 -12.49
C PRO A 91 4.02 24.95 -13.00
N TRP A 92 3.81 24.64 -14.28
CA TRP A 92 2.50 24.62 -14.92
C TRP A 92 1.73 23.30 -14.70
N TYR A 93 2.38 22.24 -14.20
CA TYR A 93 1.81 20.89 -14.19
C TYR A 93 0.50 20.80 -13.40
N ASP A 94 0.52 21.24 -12.14
CA ASP A 94 -0.66 21.17 -11.26
C ASP A 94 -1.81 22.04 -11.78
N ALA A 95 -1.49 23.21 -12.36
CA ALA A 95 -2.47 24.11 -12.95
C ALA A 95 -3.09 23.57 -14.25
N ALA A 96 -2.42 22.64 -14.93
CA ALA A 96 -2.92 22.00 -16.15
C ALA A 96 -3.84 20.80 -15.86
N LEU A 97 -3.87 20.29 -14.63
CA LEU A 97 -4.75 19.18 -14.24
C LEU A 97 -6.21 19.62 -14.19
N THR A 98 -7.11 18.69 -14.53
CA THR A 98 -8.56 18.96 -14.47
C THR A 98 -9.01 19.18 -13.03
N PRO A 99 -9.66 20.32 -12.71
CA PRO A 99 -10.20 20.58 -11.38
C PRO A 99 -11.16 19.47 -10.90
N GLN A 100 -11.10 19.15 -9.61
CA GLN A 100 -11.82 18.01 -9.06
C GLN A 100 -12.92 18.43 -8.08
N THR A 101 -14.17 18.06 -8.37
CA THR A 101 -15.31 18.14 -7.46
C THR A 101 -15.59 16.79 -6.80
N LYS A 102 -16.53 16.73 -5.85
CA LYS A 102 -16.97 15.44 -5.26
C LYS A 102 -17.50 14.48 -6.35
N ALA A 103 -18.20 15.02 -7.34
CA ALA A 103 -18.80 14.22 -8.41
C ALA A 103 -17.77 13.73 -9.43
N THR A 104 -16.77 14.54 -9.80
CA THR A 104 -15.69 14.09 -10.71
C THR A 104 -14.76 13.08 -10.03
N LYS A 105 -14.50 13.24 -8.72
CA LYS A 105 -13.70 12.28 -7.94
C LYS A 105 -14.29 10.87 -7.96
N ALA A 106 -15.61 10.74 -7.90
CA ALA A 106 -16.29 9.45 -7.96
C ALA A 106 -16.14 8.74 -9.32
N LYS A 107 -15.76 9.48 -10.38
CA LYS A 107 -15.50 8.94 -11.72
C LYS A 107 -14.03 8.55 -11.95
N ASN A 108 -13.16 8.75 -10.96
CA ASN A 108 -11.74 8.40 -11.05
C ASN A 108 -11.45 7.09 -10.33
N ARG A 109 -10.79 6.14 -10.99
CA ARG A 109 -10.30 4.91 -10.34
C ARG A 109 -9.15 5.18 -9.36
N TYR A 110 -8.31 6.17 -9.65
CA TYR A 110 -7.17 6.56 -8.82
C TYR A 110 -7.19 8.07 -8.58
N ARG A 111 -6.94 8.47 -7.33
CA ARG A 111 -7.01 9.87 -6.90
C ARG A 111 -5.88 10.74 -7.47
N ASP A 112 -4.74 10.13 -7.73
CA ASP A 112 -3.51 10.74 -8.23
C ASP A 112 -3.38 10.70 -9.76
N VAL A 113 -4.28 9.99 -10.44
CA VAL A 113 -4.29 9.90 -11.92
C VAL A 113 -5.40 10.78 -12.46
N LEU A 114 -5.08 12.04 -12.72
CA LEU A 114 -6.01 13.03 -13.24
C LEU A 114 -5.67 13.39 -14.69
N PRO A 115 -6.67 13.63 -15.56
CA PRO A 115 -6.42 14.07 -16.92
C PRO A 115 -5.99 15.54 -16.97
N PHE A 116 -5.14 15.92 -17.92
CA PHE A 116 -4.92 17.34 -18.23
C PHE A 116 -6.17 17.96 -18.83
N GLU A 117 -6.56 19.15 -18.36
CA GLU A 117 -7.78 19.85 -18.79
C GLU A 117 -7.77 20.17 -20.29
N LYS A 118 -6.59 20.52 -20.83
CA LYS A 118 -6.44 20.91 -22.24
C LYS A 118 -6.74 19.77 -23.21
N THR A 119 -6.37 18.55 -22.86
CA THR A 119 -6.44 17.37 -23.74
C THR A 119 -7.51 16.38 -23.31
N ARG A 120 -8.24 16.63 -22.21
CA ARG A 120 -9.26 15.70 -21.73
C ARG A 120 -10.38 15.54 -22.75
N VAL A 121 -10.99 14.36 -22.75
CA VAL A 121 -12.24 14.16 -23.49
C VAL A 121 -13.38 14.81 -22.72
N LYS A 122 -14.19 15.61 -23.44
CA LYS A 122 -15.36 16.31 -22.89
C LYS A 122 -16.61 15.61 -23.43
N LEU A 123 -17.48 15.14 -22.54
CA LEU A 123 -18.74 14.49 -22.93
C LEU A 123 -19.73 15.53 -23.46
N GLN A 124 -20.40 15.18 -24.55
CA GLN A 124 -21.46 15.99 -25.15
C GLN A 124 -22.84 15.58 -24.62
N ASN A 125 -23.81 16.49 -24.70
CA ASN A 125 -25.22 16.25 -24.32
C ASN A 125 -25.42 15.83 -22.85
N VAL A 126 -24.61 16.39 -21.93
CA VAL A 126 -24.77 16.14 -20.50
C VAL A 126 -25.98 16.88 -19.95
N SER A 127 -26.79 16.20 -19.14
CA SER A 127 -27.94 16.81 -18.47
C SER A 127 -27.48 17.92 -17.52
N THR A 128 -28.18 19.06 -17.49
CA THR A 128 -27.88 20.18 -16.57
C THR A 128 -27.99 19.80 -15.09
N SER A 129 -28.61 18.66 -14.78
CA SER A 129 -28.72 18.06 -13.45
C SER A 129 -27.48 17.26 -13.01
N GLU A 130 -26.53 16.98 -13.89
CA GLU A 130 -25.36 16.17 -13.55
C GLU A 130 -24.25 16.98 -12.86
N ALA A 131 -24.04 16.70 -11.58
CA ALA A 131 -23.01 17.35 -10.75
C ALA A 131 -21.56 17.15 -11.27
N ALA A 132 -21.31 16.13 -12.09
CA ALA A 132 -19.99 15.88 -12.68
C ALA A 132 -19.80 16.55 -14.06
N GLY A 133 -20.84 17.12 -14.65
CA GLY A 133 -20.79 17.76 -15.96
C GLY A 133 -20.19 16.87 -17.06
N ASP A 134 -19.39 17.47 -17.93
CA ASP A 134 -18.75 16.85 -19.11
C ASP A 134 -17.56 15.92 -18.80
N TYR A 135 -17.36 15.57 -17.53
CA TYR A 135 -16.13 14.91 -17.07
C TYR A 135 -16.12 13.40 -17.30
N ILE A 136 -15.04 12.94 -17.93
CA ILE A 136 -14.55 11.55 -17.94
C ILE A 136 -13.02 11.56 -17.82
N ASN A 137 -12.44 10.57 -17.12
CA ASN A 137 -10.99 10.46 -16.98
C ASN A 137 -10.37 9.82 -18.23
N ALA A 138 -10.25 10.64 -19.28
CA ALA A 138 -9.68 10.26 -20.56
C ALA A 138 -8.98 11.47 -21.20
N ASN A 139 -7.92 11.24 -21.97
CA ASN A 139 -7.25 12.25 -22.78
C ASN A 139 -7.15 11.81 -24.23
N PHE A 140 -7.31 12.76 -25.15
CA PHE A 140 -6.90 12.57 -26.53
C PHE A 140 -5.38 12.46 -26.60
N ILE A 141 -4.91 11.48 -27.36
CA ILE A 141 -3.51 11.24 -27.62
C ILE A 141 -3.28 11.24 -29.14
N ASP A 142 -2.20 11.87 -29.56
CA ASP A 142 -1.77 11.90 -30.96
C ASP A 142 -1.68 10.49 -31.56
N GLY A 143 -1.93 10.38 -32.86
CA GLY A 143 -2.03 9.08 -33.56
C GLY A 143 -3.45 8.51 -33.60
N GLY A 144 -4.45 9.25 -33.11
CA GLY A 144 -5.86 8.83 -33.15
C GLY A 144 -6.27 7.98 -31.96
N TYR A 145 -5.59 8.17 -30.82
CA TYR A 145 -5.80 7.41 -29.60
C TYR A 145 -6.61 8.20 -28.58
N ILE A 146 -7.33 7.47 -27.73
CA ILE A 146 -7.90 7.99 -26.49
C ILE A 146 -7.37 7.11 -25.36
N ALA A 147 -6.59 7.68 -24.45
CA ALA A 147 -6.10 6.98 -23.27
C ALA A 147 -7.01 7.29 -22.09
N CYS A 148 -7.59 6.26 -21.46
CA CYS A 148 -8.50 6.42 -20.32
C CYS A 148 -8.23 5.40 -19.21
N CYS A 149 -8.70 5.70 -18.00
CA CYS A 149 -8.71 4.70 -16.93
C CYS A 149 -9.79 3.65 -17.19
N ALA A 150 -9.64 2.44 -16.65
CA ALA A 150 -10.72 1.46 -16.65
C ALA A 150 -11.96 2.08 -15.97
N PRO A 151 -13.13 2.09 -16.64
CA PRO A 151 -14.31 2.74 -16.11
C PRO A 151 -14.70 2.11 -14.78
N VAL A 152 -14.93 2.95 -13.77
CA VAL A 152 -15.55 2.56 -12.49
C VAL A 152 -17.07 2.53 -12.66
N PRO A 153 -17.86 1.90 -11.77
CA PRO A 153 -19.31 1.80 -11.94
C PRO A 153 -20.00 3.15 -12.22
N ALA A 154 -19.57 4.22 -11.54
CA ALA A 154 -20.07 5.58 -11.75
C ALA A 154 -19.73 6.21 -13.10
N ALA A 155 -18.80 5.62 -13.87
CA ALA A 155 -18.29 6.12 -15.15
C ALA A 155 -18.53 5.15 -16.32
N ILE A 156 -19.17 4.00 -16.13
CA ILE A 156 -19.46 3.02 -17.21
C ILE A 156 -20.36 3.64 -18.28
N ARG A 157 -21.41 4.34 -17.88
CA ARG A 157 -22.28 5.08 -18.80
C ARG A 157 -21.45 6.05 -19.63
N ASP A 158 -20.66 6.89 -18.96
CA ASP A 158 -19.81 7.91 -19.59
C ASP A 158 -18.81 7.31 -20.58
N PHE A 159 -18.26 6.15 -20.25
CA PHE A 159 -17.35 5.42 -21.13
C PHE A 159 -18.03 5.04 -22.46
N TRP A 160 -19.25 4.52 -22.45
CA TRP A 160 -19.96 4.18 -23.68
C TRP A 160 -20.42 5.41 -24.47
N HIS A 161 -20.80 6.49 -23.79
CA HIS A 161 -21.04 7.78 -24.45
C HIS A 161 -19.77 8.32 -25.12
N MET A 162 -18.62 8.23 -24.45
CA MET A 162 -17.32 8.59 -25.02
C MET A 162 -17.00 7.75 -26.26
N VAL A 163 -17.17 6.43 -26.16
CA VAL A 163 -16.94 5.48 -27.26
C VAL A 163 -17.81 5.82 -28.47
N TRP A 164 -19.09 6.12 -28.23
CA TRP A 164 -20.02 6.52 -29.28
C TRP A 164 -19.66 7.87 -29.90
N GLN A 165 -19.57 8.94 -29.10
CA GLN A 165 -19.38 10.32 -29.59
C GLN A 165 -18.03 10.51 -30.29
N CYS A 166 -17.00 9.73 -29.93
CA CYS A 166 -15.66 9.90 -30.46
C CYS A 166 -15.36 9.03 -31.70
N ASP A 167 -16.37 8.35 -32.25
CA ASP A 167 -16.23 7.43 -33.38
C ASP A 167 -15.16 6.35 -33.16
N VAL A 168 -15.23 5.76 -31.96
CA VAL A 168 -14.36 4.65 -31.57
C VAL A 168 -14.87 3.36 -32.19
N HIS A 169 -13.96 2.63 -32.83
CA HIS A 169 -14.25 1.34 -33.45
C HIS A 169 -13.44 0.19 -32.83
N VAL A 170 -12.37 0.53 -32.10
CA VAL A 170 -11.51 -0.43 -31.42
C VAL A 170 -11.28 0.00 -29.98
N VAL A 171 -11.46 -0.94 -29.05
CA VAL A 171 -11.15 -0.77 -27.62
C VAL A 171 -10.06 -1.77 -27.25
N LEU A 172 -8.90 -1.28 -26.85
CA LEU A 172 -7.79 -2.09 -26.37
C LEU A 172 -7.74 -2.07 -24.84
N MET A 173 -7.98 -3.23 -24.23
CA MET A 173 -7.95 -3.46 -22.79
C MET A 173 -6.68 -4.22 -22.41
N LEU A 174 -5.74 -3.57 -21.73
CA LEU A 174 -4.43 -4.13 -21.41
C LEU A 174 -4.35 -4.67 -19.98
N THR A 175 -5.46 -5.11 -19.39
CA THR A 175 -5.51 -5.59 -18.00
C THR A 175 -6.55 -6.70 -17.84
N ASN A 176 -6.36 -7.55 -16.84
CA ASN A 176 -7.43 -8.41 -16.35
C ASN A 176 -8.32 -7.63 -15.39
N PHE A 177 -9.55 -8.11 -15.15
CA PHE A 177 -10.44 -7.48 -14.17
C PHE A 177 -9.85 -7.51 -12.77
N VAL A 178 -9.20 -8.63 -12.41
CA VAL A 178 -8.54 -8.82 -11.11
C VAL A 178 -7.11 -9.27 -11.35
N GLU A 179 -6.16 -8.59 -10.70
CA GLU A 179 -4.74 -8.93 -10.76
C GLU A 179 -4.15 -8.82 -9.36
N ARG A 180 -3.41 -9.86 -8.94
CA ARG A 180 -2.86 -9.95 -7.56
C ARG A 180 -3.93 -9.66 -6.49
N GLU A 181 -5.12 -10.24 -6.67
CA GLU A 181 -6.27 -10.11 -5.76
C GLU A 181 -6.85 -8.69 -5.65
N ARG A 182 -6.48 -7.76 -6.54
CA ARG A 182 -7.02 -6.40 -6.60
C ARG A 182 -7.84 -6.17 -7.85
N LEU A 183 -8.97 -5.47 -7.72
CA LEU A 183 -9.78 -5.03 -8.85
C LEU A 183 -9.03 -3.96 -9.66
N LYS A 184 -8.86 -4.21 -10.95
CA LYS A 184 -8.16 -3.33 -11.91
C LYS A 184 -9.09 -2.77 -12.97
N ALA A 185 -10.16 -3.50 -13.29
CA ALA A 185 -11.21 -3.02 -14.17
C ALA A 185 -12.54 -3.62 -13.75
N ASP A 186 -13.60 -2.81 -13.83
CA ASP A 186 -14.97 -3.29 -13.75
C ASP A 186 -15.43 -3.80 -15.12
N MET A 187 -16.36 -4.74 -15.11
CA MET A 187 -17.00 -5.19 -16.33
C MET A 187 -17.99 -4.12 -16.79
N TYR A 188 -17.77 -3.58 -17.99
CA TYR A 188 -18.57 -2.49 -18.54
C TYR A 188 -19.60 -2.97 -19.58
N TRP A 189 -19.96 -4.25 -19.60
CA TRP A 189 -20.98 -4.83 -20.47
C TRP A 189 -21.68 -6.00 -19.76
N ASP A 190 -22.79 -6.51 -20.33
CA ASP A 190 -23.42 -7.74 -19.83
C ASP A 190 -22.75 -8.98 -20.46
N PRO A 191 -22.17 -9.90 -19.65
CA PRO A 191 -21.45 -11.07 -20.15
C PRO A 191 -22.36 -12.13 -20.78
N ARG A 192 -23.68 -12.06 -20.57
CA ARG A 192 -24.67 -12.99 -21.14
C ARG A 192 -25.14 -12.55 -22.53
N GLY A 193 -24.62 -11.45 -23.08
CA GLY A 193 -25.05 -10.93 -24.38
C GLY A 193 -26.38 -10.20 -24.35
N GLN A 194 -26.87 -9.81 -23.17
CA GLN A 194 -28.06 -8.97 -23.06
C GLN A 194 -27.74 -7.53 -23.46
N ALA A 195 -28.69 -6.88 -24.14
CA ALA A 195 -28.58 -5.47 -24.48
C ALA A 195 -28.74 -4.60 -23.23
N VAL A 196 -27.74 -3.76 -22.94
CA VAL A 196 -27.77 -2.82 -21.82
C VAL A 196 -27.94 -1.40 -22.35
N ALA A 197 -28.85 -0.64 -21.74
CA ALA A 197 -29.09 0.75 -22.08
C ALA A 197 -28.29 1.69 -21.15
N PHE A 198 -27.48 2.55 -21.75
CA PHE A 198 -26.76 3.66 -21.12
C PHE A 198 -27.29 4.96 -21.71
N ASP A 199 -28.41 5.43 -21.18
CA ASP A 199 -29.03 6.73 -21.51
C ASP A 199 -29.09 7.06 -23.02
N GLY A 200 -29.77 6.18 -23.77
CA GLY A 200 -29.95 6.31 -25.23
C GLY A 200 -28.85 5.65 -26.06
N VAL A 201 -27.73 5.22 -25.47
CA VAL A 201 -26.72 4.36 -26.10
C VAL A 201 -26.91 2.92 -25.61
N TYR A 202 -27.12 1.99 -26.52
CA TYR A 202 -27.32 0.58 -26.21
C TYR A 202 -26.09 -0.23 -26.60
N VAL A 203 -25.74 -1.21 -25.78
CA VAL A 203 -24.55 -2.06 -25.97
C VAL A 203 -24.94 -3.51 -25.82
N GLN A 204 -24.53 -4.35 -26.76
CA GLN A 204 -24.75 -5.78 -26.73
C GLN A 204 -23.48 -6.54 -27.14
N LEU A 205 -23.07 -7.51 -26.34
CA LEU A 205 -22.01 -8.46 -26.72
C LEU A 205 -22.59 -9.44 -27.75
N LEU A 206 -21.98 -9.51 -28.93
CA LEU A 206 -22.36 -10.42 -30.01
C LEU A 206 -21.63 -11.75 -29.91
N ASP A 207 -20.31 -11.69 -29.71
CA ASP A 207 -19.45 -12.86 -29.61
C ASP A 207 -18.13 -12.53 -28.89
N GLU A 208 -17.52 -13.59 -28.39
CA GLU A 208 -16.21 -13.61 -27.74
C GLU A 208 -15.39 -14.75 -28.37
N GLU A 209 -14.24 -14.40 -28.94
CA GLU A 209 -13.26 -15.32 -29.49
C GLU A 209 -12.01 -15.32 -28.61
N GLN A 210 -11.70 -16.49 -28.04
CA GLN A 210 -10.48 -16.67 -27.27
C GLN A 210 -9.39 -17.24 -28.18
N HIS A 211 -8.35 -16.45 -28.44
CA HIS A 211 -7.20 -16.92 -29.20
C HIS A 211 -6.38 -17.94 -28.38
N PRO A 212 -5.53 -18.74 -29.05
CA PRO A 212 -4.67 -19.71 -28.37
C PRO A 212 -3.92 -19.12 -27.16
N ALA A 213 -3.75 -19.94 -26.12
CA ALA A 213 -3.11 -19.52 -24.87
C ALA A 213 -1.69 -18.94 -25.07
N SER A 214 -1.01 -19.29 -26.16
CA SER A 214 0.29 -18.73 -26.56
C SER A 214 0.24 -17.24 -26.96
N LEU A 215 -0.90 -16.76 -27.44
CA LEU A 215 -1.11 -15.35 -27.82
C LEU A 215 -1.73 -14.54 -26.68
N GLY A 216 -2.53 -15.16 -25.82
CA GLY A 216 -2.98 -14.55 -24.56
C GLY A 216 -3.86 -13.31 -24.72
N PHE A 217 -4.61 -13.18 -25.82
CA PHE A 217 -5.62 -12.13 -26.00
C PHE A 217 -7.00 -12.68 -26.36
N ILE A 218 -8.03 -11.95 -25.92
CA ILE A 218 -9.45 -12.22 -26.16
C ILE A 218 -9.99 -11.12 -27.07
N VAL A 219 -10.75 -11.49 -28.09
CA VAL A 219 -11.42 -10.53 -28.98
C VAL A 219 -12.92 -10.62 -28.75
N ARG A 220 -13.58 -9.48 -28.58
CA ARG A 220 -15.04 -9.39 -28.40
C ARG A 220 -15.63 -8.43 -29.43
N ARG A 221 -16.81 -8.78 -29.94
CA ARG A 221 -17.58 -7.91 -30.83
C ARG A 221 -18.79 -7.37 -30.10
N PHE A 222 -18.94 -6.06 -30.09
CA PHE A 222 -20.08 -5.37 -29.51
C PHE A 222 -20.90 -4.68 -30.60
N LYS A 223 -22.22 -4.85 -30.58
CA LYS A 223 -23.13 -3.94 -31.28
C LYS A 223 -23.42 -2.77 -30.35
N VAL A 224 -23.15 -1.56 -30.83
CA VAL A 224 -23.51 -0.32 -30.13
C VAL A 224 -24.43 0.49 -31.02
N TRP A 225 -25.56 0.96 -30.49
CA TRP A 225 -26.52 1.73 -31.28
C TRP A 225 -27.23 2.80 -30.45
N GLN A 226 -27.79 3.78 -31.15
CA GLN A 226 -28.71 4.75 -30.57
C GLN A 226 -30.13 4.47 -31.04
N SER A 227 -31.10 4.63 -30.13
CA SER A 227 -32.52 4.48 -30.45
C SER A 227 -33.25 5.81 -30.31
N ASN A 228 -34.29 6.02 -31.12
CA ASN A 228 -35.17 7.18 -31.00
C ASN A 228 -36.11 7.03 -29.79
N LYS A 229 -36.92 8.06 -29.49
CA LYS A 229 -37.92 8.02 -28.41
C LYS A 229 -39.02 6.97 -28.61
N HIS A 230 -39.17 6.43 -29.81
CA HIS A 230 -40.13 5.38 -30.16
C HIS A 230 -39.53 3.96 -30.10
N GLY A 231 -38.22 3.84 -29.80
CA GLY A 231 -37.51 2.57 -29.70
C GLY A 231 -36.86 2.08 -30.99
N ASP A 232 -36.96 2.83 -32.11
CA ASP A 232 -36.33 2.45 -33.37
C ASP A 232 -34.85 2.80 -33.38
N GLU A 233 -34.04 1.89 -33.92
CA GLU A 233 -32.61 2.08 -34.12
C GLU A 233 -32.34 3.20 -35.14
N ILE A 234 -31.69 4.27 -34.71
CA ILE A 234 -31.31 5.41 -35.57
C ILE A 234 -30.01 5.09 -36.31
N SER A 235 -29.04 4.55 -35.58
CA SER A 235 -27.72 4.22 -36.11
C SER A 235 -27.05 3.19 -35.22
N SER A 236 -26.29 2.29 -35.83
CA SER A 236 -25.50 1.28 -35.12
C SER A 236 -24.10 1.14 -35.69
N ARG A 237 -23.21 0.61 -34.86
CA ARG A 237 -21.83 0.28 -35.20
C ARG A 237 -21.37 -0.96 -34.46
N VAL A 238 -20.41 -1.66 -35.06
CA VAL A 238 -19.74 -2.78 -34.42
C VAL A 238 -18.40 -2.31 -33.86
N ILE A 239 -18.16 -2.60 -32.59
CA ILE A 239 -16.93 -2.24 -31.88
C ILE A 239 -16.17 -3.51 -31.54
N GLN A 240 -14.89 -3.53 -31.92
CA GLN A 240 -13.96 -4.60 -31.61
C GLN A 240 -13.25 -4.29 -30.29
N GLN A 241 -13.40 -5.13 -29.28
CA GLN A 241 -12.60 -5.03 -28.07
C GLN A 241 -11.54 -6.12 -28.08
N ILE A 242 -10.28 -5.75 -27.87
CA ILE A 242 -9.17 -6.67 -27.71
C ILE A 242 -8.69 -6.57 -26.26
N GLN A 243 -8.73 -7.68 -25.52
CA GLN A 243 -8.22 -7.76 -24.16
C GLN A 243 -6.95 -8.61 -24.10
N LEU A 244 -5.85 -8.05 -23.63
CA LEU A 244 -4.62 -8.80 -23.36
C LEU A 244 -4.59 -9.27 -21.91
N THR A 245 -4.54 -10.59 -21.69
CA THR A 245 -4.67 -11.21 -20.36
C THR A 245 -3.34 -11.60 -19.72
N ILE A 246 -2.25 -11.59 -20.48
CA ILE A 246 -0.93 -12.07 -20.03
C ILE A 246 0.05 -10.97 -19.62
N TRP A 247 -0.33 -9.68 -19.71
CA TRP A 247 0.54 -8.57 -19.28
C TRP A 247 0.46 -8.41 -17.74
N PRO A 248 1.55 -8.67 -16.99
CA PRO A 248 1.53 -8.58 -15.52
C PRO A 248 1.45 -7.13 -15.00
N ASP A 249 0.90 -6.96 -13.80
CA ASP A 249 0.80 -5.65 -13.18
C ASP A 249 2.10 -5.05 -12.69
N HIS A 250 2.32 -3.79 -13.04
CA HIS A 250 3.57 -3.04 -12.86
C HIS A 250 4.83 -3.79 -13.36
N GLY A 251 4.66 -4.74 -14.29
CA GLY A 251 5.73 -5.51 -14.89
C GLY A 251 5.78 -5.36 -16.40
N VAL A 252 6.74 -6.07 -17.00
CA VAL A 252 6.96 -6.09 -18.45
C VAL A 252 6.42 -7.37 -19.07
N LEU A 253 6.06 -7.30 -20.35
CA LEU A 253 5.92 -8.52 -21.15
C LEU A 253 7.32 -9.10 -21.37
N HIS A 254 7.57 -10.29 -20.81
CA HIS A 254 8.84 -11.00 -21.00
C HIS A 254 8.95 -11.66 -22.38
N ASP A 255 7.80 -11.90 -23.03
CA ASP A 255 7.71 -12.42 -24.38
C ASP A 255 7.14 -11.36 -25.34
N PHE A 256 8.00 -10.85 -26.20
CA PHE A 256 7.67 -9.81 -27.19
C PHE A 256 6.92 -10.38 -28.40
N GLN A 257 6.83 -11.71 -28.55
CA GLN A 257 6.12 -12.35 -29.66
C GLN A 257 4.62 -12.02 -29.67
N VAL A 258 4.06 -11.57 -28.53
CA VAL A 258 2.64 -11.25 -28.39
C VAL A 258 2.31 -9.83 -28.83
N ILE A 259 3.27 -8.91 -28.81
CA ILE A 259 3.04 -7.49 -29.13
C ILE A 259 2.75 -7.30 -30.62
N ALA A 260 3.50 -7.97 -31.50
CA ALA A 260 3.32 -7.81 -32.95
C ALA A 260 1.93 -8.28 -33.44
N PRO A 261 1.44 -9.48 -33.10
CA PRO A 261 0.08 -9.91 -33.44
C PRO A 261 -1.00 -8.98 -32.90
N MET A 262 -0.83 -8.44 -31.69
CA MET A 262 -1.79 -7.51 -31.09
C MET A 262 -1.81 -6.16 -31.82
N LEU A 263 -0.63 -5.62 -32.17
CA LEU A 263 -0.53 -4.40 -32.98
C LEU A 263 -1.17 -4.59 -34.35
N ASP A 264 -0.93 -5.74 -34.99
CA ASP A 264 -1.53 -6.06 -36.29
C ASP A 264 -3.05 -6.18 -36.19
N ALA A 265 -3.57 -6.80 -35.14
CA ALA A 265 -5.02 -6.88 -34.88
C ALA A 265 -5.62 -5.47 -34.69
N VAL A 266 -5.07 -4.65 -33.79
CA VAL A 266 -5.57 -3.28 -33.53
C VAL A 266 -5.52 -2.43 -34.80
N ASN A 267 -4.37 -2.42 -35.50
CA ASN A 267 -4.17 -1.60 -36.70
C ASN A 267 -4.98 -2.11 -37.91
N SER A 268 -5.26 -3.42 -38.00
CA SER A 268 -6.12 -3.97 -39.06
C SER A 268 -7.58 -3.57 -38.85
N TYR A 269 -8.12 -3.75 -37.64
CA TYR A 269 -9.50 -3.33 -37.33
C TYR A 269 -9.68 -1.83 -37.45
N GLN A 270 -8.72 -1.01 -36.99
CA GLN A 270 -8.79 0.43 -37.14
C GLN A 270 -8.83 0.85 -38.62
N ARG A 271 -7.99 0.25 -39.48
CA ARG A 271 -7.97 0.55 -40.92
C ARG A 271 -9.23 0.07 -41.62
N GLN A 272 -9.72 -1.12 -41.28
CA GLN A 272 -10.95 -1.66 -41.84
C GLN A 272 -12.14 -0.77 -41.50
N ALA A 273 -12.28 -0.37 -40.23
CA ALA A 273 -13.30 0.56 -39.80
C ALA A 273 -13.19 1.91 -40.50
N SER A 274 -11.97 2.45 -40.62
CA SER A 274 -11.75 3.74 -41.28
C SER A 274 -12.17 3.72 -42.75
N ARG A 275 -11.90 2.61 -43.45
CA ARG A 275 -12.30 2.41 -44.86
C ARG A 275 -13.81 2.19 -45.00
N ALA A 276 -14.38 1.32 -44.16
CA ALA A 276 -15.79 0.93 -44.24
C ALA A 276 -16.73 2.11 -43.95
N HIS A 277 -16.36 2.97 -43.01
CA HIS A 277 -17.20 4.07 -42.55
C HIS A 277 -16.74 5.45 -43.06
N ASN A 278 -15.67 5.51 -43.87
CA ASN A 278 -15.07 6.75 -44.37
C ASN A 278 -14.81 7.81 -43.26
N VAL A 279 -14.35 7.34 -42.10
CA VAL A 279 -14.00 8.17 -40.93
C VAL A 279 -12.58 7.87 -40.46
N LYS A 280 -11.96 8.80 -39.74
CA LYS A 280 -10.69 8.52 -39.06
C LYS A 280 -10.99 7.76 -37.75
N ALA A 281 -11.08 6.44 -37.83
CA ALA A 281 -11.47 5.61 -36.69
C ALA A 281 -10.48 5.77 -35.53
N ARG A 282 -11.01 6.05 -34.34
CA ARG A 282 -10.20 6.17 -33.11
C ARG A 282 -10.09 4.85 -32.37
N VAL A 283 -9.00 4.71 -31.63
CA VAL A 283 -8.74 3.58 -30.74
C VAL A 283 -8.75 4.06 -29.30
N VAL A 284 -9.61 3.48 -28.48
CA VAL A 284 -9.54 3.66 -27.02
C VAL A 284 -8.55 2.66 -26.47
N VAL A 285 -7.62 3.11 -25.64
CA VAL A 285 -6.65 2.25 -24.96
C VAL A 285 -6.77 2.47 -23.46
N HIS A 286 -7.06 1.40 -22.72
CA HIS A 286 -7.11 1.45 -21.26
C HIS A 286 -6.40 0.24 -20.65
N CYS A 287 -5.84 0.47 -19.46
CA CYS A 287 -5.42 -0.61 -18.54
C CYS A 287 -6.24 -0.43 -17.27
N SER A 288 -5.62 -0.39 -16.09
CA SER A 288 -6.28 0.07 -14.87
C SER A 288 -6.29 1.60 -14.77
N ALA A 289 -5.12 2.23 -14.61
CA ALA A 289 -4.98 3.69 -14.52
C ALA A 289 -5.05 4.41 -15.88
N GLY A 290 -4.77 3.67 -16.97
CA GLY A 290 -4.70 4.25 -18.31
C GLY A 290 -3.43 5.05 -18.59
N ILE A 291 -2.31 4.69 -17.96
CA ILE A 291 -1.04 5.44 -18.07
C ILE A 291 0.18 4.52 -18.33
N GLY A 292 0.34 3.43 -17.57
CA GLY A 292 1.50 2.53 -17.66
C GLY A 292 1.51 1.70 -18.94
N ARG A 293 0.81 0.55 -18.94
CA ARG A 293 0.70 -0.33 -20.12
C ARG A 293 0.11 0.38 -21.34
N SER A 294 -0.89 1.23 -21.13
CA SER A 294 -1.48 2.07 -22.19
C SER A 294 -0.44 2.97 -22.83
N GLY A 295 0.39 3.66 -22.04
CA GLY A 295 1.46 4.50 -22.56
C GLY A 295 2.54 3.70 -23.27
N THR A 296 2.95 2.55 -22.72
CA THR A 296 3.92 1.67 -23.38
C THR A 296 3.42 1.18 -24.74
N PHE A 297 2.18 0.69 -24.82
CA PHE A 297 1.61 0.24 -26.08
C PHE A 297 1.54 1.37 -27.12
N ILE A 298 1.01 2.53 -26.74
CA ILE A 298 0.88 3.68 -27.65
C ILE A 298 2.26 4.15 -28.11
N ALA A 299 3.26 4.18 -27.23
CA ALA A 299 4.62 4.55 -27.59
C ALA A 299 5.21 3.60 -28.64
N ILE A 300 5.10 2.28 -28.42
CA ILE A 300 5.59 1.25 -29.36
C ILE A 300 4.91 1.42 -30.73
N ASP A 301 3.58 1.56 -30.76
CA ASP A 301 2.87 1.72 -32.02
C ASP A 301 3.25 3.00 -32.78
N ILE A 302 3.38 4.13 -32.08
CA ILE A 302 3.82 5.40 -32.69
C ILE A 302 5.24 5.26 -33.25
N LEU A 303 6.16 4.67 -32.50
CA LEU A 303 7.55 4.45 -32.93
C LEU A 303 7.61 3.56 -34.17
N LEU A 304 6.85 2.45 -34.19
CA LEU A 304 6.81 1.54 -35.34
C LEU A 304 6.20 2.20 -36.58
N LYS A 305 5.16 3.02 -36.42
CA LYS A 305 4.57 3.79 -37.52
C LYS A 305 5.55 4.83 -38.07
N GLN A 306 6.26 5.55 -37.20
CA GLN A 306 7.29 6.52 -37.61
C GLN A 306 8.45 5.83 -38.32
N LEU A 307 8.89 4.68 -37.81
CA LEU A 307 9.95 3.88 -38.42
C LEU A 307 9.53 3.37 -39.80
N HIS A 308 8.29 2.88 -39.94
CA HIS A 308 7.75 2.43 -41.22
C HIS A 308 7.70 3.57 -42.25
N VAL A 309 7.28 4.77 -41.84
CA VAL A 309 7.28 5.96 -42.71
C VAL A 309 8.71 6.35 -43.11
N ALA A 310 9.65 6.37 -42.17
CA ALA A 310 11.05 6.68 -42.44
C ALA A 310 11.73 5.66 -43.38
N LEU A 311 11.31 4.39 -43.32
CA LEU A 311 11.80 3.34 -44.23
C LEU A 311 11.12 3.35 -45.61
N SER A 312 9.88 3.81 -45.69
CA SER A 312 9.07 3.78 -46.92
C SER A 312 9.23 5.04 -47.77
N ASN A 313 9.33 6.22 -47.14
CA ASN A 313 9.44 7.50 -47.84
C ASN A 313 10.90 7.85 -48.10
N ARG A 314 11.36 7.65 -49.33
CA ARG A 314 12.73 8.00 -49.75
C ARG A 314 12.79 9.43 -50.27
N SER A 315 13.51 10.30 -49.57
CA SER A 315 13.93 11.60 -50.12
C SER A 315 15.23 11.44 -50.93
N PRO A 316 15.43 12.17 -52.04
CA PRO A 316 16.74 12.25 -52.70
C PRO A 316 17.82 12.90 -51.81
N ASN A 317 17.43 13.58 -50.74
CA ASN A 317 18.35 14.18 -49.77
C ASN A 317 18.70 13.20 -48.64
N THR A 318 19.97 12.79 -48.55
CA THR A 318 20.48 11.86 -47.53
C THR A 318 20.34 12.39 -46.11
N ASP A 319 20.47 13.71 -45.91
CA ASP A 319 20.36 14.34 -44.58
C ASP A 319 18.92 14.36 -44.06
N GLU A 320 17.94 14.39 -44.96
CA GLU A 320 16.52 14.28 -44.61
C GLU A 320 16.16 12.87 -44.19
N ASN A 321 16.68 11.86 -44.91
CA ASN A 321 16.47 10.45 -44.55
C ASN A 321 17.12 10.13 -43.20
N ALA A 322 18.33 10.63 -42.94
CA ALA A 322 19.01 10.47 -41.65
C ALA A 322 18.23 11.15 -40.51
N ARG A 323 17.72 12.37 -40.73
CA ARG A 323 16.88 13.10 -39.75
C ARG A 323 15.55 12.40 -39.49
N ALA A 324 14.89 11.87 -40.52
CA ALA A 324 13.65 11.11 -40.37
C ALA A 324 13.87 9.81 -39.57
N MET A 325 15.00 9.12 -39.80
CA MET A 325 15.36 7.92 -39.07
C MET A 325 15.72 8.20 -37.60
N HIS A 326 16.52 9.25 -37.35
CA HIS A 326 16.80 9.71 -35.98
C HIS A 326 15.51 10.14 -35.27
N HIS A 327 14.60 10.77 -36.03
CA HIS A 327 13.18 10.96 -35.77
C HIS A 327 12.52 9.76 -35.08
N ALA A 328 12.37 8.73 -35.89
CA ALA A 328 11.65 7.50 -35.58
C ALA A 328 12.27 6.66 -34.44
N LEU A 329 13.56 6.85 -34.16
CA LEU A 329 14.29 6.14 -33.10
C LEU A 329 14.42 6.95 -31.79
N ASP A 330 13.85 8.16 -31.74
CA ASP A 330 13.87 9.03 -30.56
C ASP A 330 12.75 8.66 -29.57
N ILE A 331 13.00 7.56 -28.85
CA ILE A 331 12.11 7.04 -27.82
C ILE A 331 11.80 8.08 -26.71
N PRO A 332 12.80 8.78 -26.12
CA PRO A 332 12.56 9.81 -25.11
C PRO A 332 11.57 10.87 -25.54
N ARG A 333 11.68 11.33 -26.78
CA ARG A 333 10.77 12.32 -27.35
C ARG A 333 9.34 11.81 -27.40
N VAL A 334 9.12 10.58 -27.86
CA VAL A 334 7.76 10.01 -27.92
C VAL A 334 7.16 9.93 -26.52
N VAL A 335 7.92 9.47 -25.53
CA VAL A 335 7.44 9.42 -24.13
C VAL A 335 7.15 10.81 -23.58
N TYR A 336 8.02 11.78 -23.84
CA TYR A 336 7.79 13.19 -23.46
C TYR A 336 6.48 13.73 -24.07
N LEU A 337 6.23 13.47 -25.35
CA LEU A 337 5.00 13.89 -26.02
C LEU A 337 3.76 13.22 -25.44
N LEU A 338 3.84 11.93 -25.09
CA LEU A 338 2.72 11.24 -24.44
C LEU A 338 2.46 11.81 -23.04
N ARG A 339 3.50 12.05 -22.25
CA ARG A 339 3.39 12.61 -20.89
C ARG A 339 2.90 14.04 -20.86
N SER A 340 3.13 14.83 -21.92
CA SER A 340 2.56 16.18 -22.04
C SER A 340 1.08 16.18 -22.45
N GLN A 341 0.57 15.07 -22.97
CA GLN A 341 -0.84 14.91 -23.34
C GLN A 341 -1.66 14.21 -22.25
N ARG A 342 -1.08 13.26 -21.51
CA ARG A 342 -1.69 12.63 -20.33
C ARG A 342 -0.64 12.40 -19.24
N PRO A 343 -0.91 12.84 -17.99
CA PRO A 343 -0.04 12.59 -16.85
C PRO A 343 0.32 11.12 -16.67
N GLY A 344 1.58 10.83 -16.36
CA GLY A 344 2.00 9.49 -15.94
C GLY A 344 2.20 8.45 -17.07
N MET A 345 2.04 8.84 -18.34
CA MET A 345 2.23 7.93 -19.48
C MET A 345 3.62 7.30 -19.47
N VAL A 346 3.66 5.96 -19.57
CA VAL A 346 4.83 5.12 -19.29
C VAL A 346 5.30 5.29 -17.84
N GLN A 347 4.95 4.34 -16.96
CA GLN A 347 5.00 4.52 -15.50
C GLN A 347 6.29 4.01 -14.84
N THR A 348 6.96 3.03 -15.43
CA THR A 348 8.20 2.45 -14.88
C THR A 348 9.31 2.49 -15.92
N PRO A 349 10.58 2.68 -15.50
CA PRO A 349 11.74 2.61 -16.40
C PRO A 349 11.90 1.20 -17.01
N GLU A 350 11.32 0.19 -16.37
CA GLU A 350 11.25 -1.19 -16.86
C GLU A 350 10.30 -1.33 -18.06
N GLY A 351 9.38 -0.40 -18.32
CA GLY A 351 8.42 -0.46 -19.43
C GLY A 351 9.02 -0.40 -20.85
N PHE A 352 10.35 -0.41 -20.98
CA PHE A 352 11.09 -0.59 -22.24
C PHE A 352 11.52 -2.05 -22.42
N PRO A 353 11.78 -2.52 -23.66
CA PRO A 353 12.25 -3.88 -23.89
C PRO A 353 13.70 -4.06 -23.39
N TYR A 354 13.87 -4.17 -22.06
CA TYR A 354 15.12 -4.55 -21.41
C TYR A 354 14.82 -5.53 -20.28
N GLY A 355 15.15 -6.81 -20.52
CA GLY A 355 15.29 -7.79 -19.45
C GLY A 355 14.51 -9.08 -19.66
N ALA A 356 15.04 -9.96 -20.51
CA ALA A 356 14.91 -11.40 -20.29
C ALA A 356 16.27 -12.06 -20.51
N SER A 357 16.69 -12.82 -19.50
CA SER A 357 17.74 -13.85 -19.51
C SER A 357 19.20 -13.44 -19.81
N THR A 358 19.90 -13.01 -18.76
CA THR A 358 21.14 -13.71 -18.38
C THR A 358 20.74 -14.87 -17.46
N ALA A 359 20.44 -16.02 -18.06
CA ALA A 359 20.29 -17.30 -17.39
C ALA A 359 21.23 -18.30 -18.06
N SER A 360 22.52 -18.03 -17.93
CA SER A 360 23.61 -18.97 -18.17
C SER A 360 24.86 -18.42 -17.50
N ASP A 361 24.85 -18.36 -16.17
CA ASP A 361 26.07 -18.24 -15.36
C ASP A 361 25.83 -18.91 -13.99
N PRO A 362 26.84 -19.55 -13.36
CA PRO A 362 26.69 -20.39 -12.15
C PRO A 362 26.22 -19.66 -10.88
N ASP A 363 26.01 -18.34 -10.92
CA ASP A 363 25.61 -17.50 -9.79
C ASP A 363 24.09 -17.48 -9.50
N GLN A 364 23.29 -18.25 -10.25
CA GLN A 364 21.83 -18.35 -10.04
C GLN A 364 21.41 -18.97 -8.71
N LEU A 365 22.33 -19.60 -7.95
CA LEU A 365 22.02 -20.04 -6.61
C LEU A 365 21.84 -18.83 -5.67
N GLY A 366 22.66 -17.78 -5.80
CA GLY A 366 22.66 -16.62 -4.89
C GLY A 366 21.44 -15.69 -5.03
N HIS A 367 20.97 -15.43 -6.26
CA HIS A 367 19.87 -14.50 -6.50
C HIS A 367 18.48 -15.07 -6.17
N ASN A 368 18.27 -16.37 -6.35
CA ASN A 368 17.04 -17.05 -5.92
C ASN A 368 16.93 -17.09 -4.40
N TYR A 369 18.05 -17.23 -3.69
CA TYR A 369 18.09 -17.01 -2.25
C TYR A 369 17.71 -15.58 -1.90
N VAL A 370 18.31 -14.55 -2.50
CA VAL A 370 17.98 -13.15 -2.15
C VAL A 370 16.51 -12.81 -2.43
N ALA A 371 15.90 -13.32 -3.50
CA ALA A 371 14.47 -13.16 -3.77
C ALA A 371 13.58 -13.97 -2.81
N PHE A 372 14.01 -15.18 -2.44
CA PHE A 372 13.38 -15.99 -1.39
C PHE A 372 13.44 -15.25 -0.03
N PHE A 373 14.63 -14.80 0.39
CA PHE A 373 14.91 -13.96 1.56
C PHE A 373 14.25 -12.58 1.52
N ARG A 374 13.66 -12.14 0.40
CA ARG A 374 12.85 -10.89 0.31
C ARG A 374 11.34 -11.13 0.44
N ARG A 375 10.87 -12.37 0.44
CA ARG A 375 9.45 -12.64 0.73
C ARG A 375 9.20 -12.34 2.20
N ASN A 376 8.22 -11.48 2.52
CA ASN A 376 7.86 -11.14 3.92
C ASN A 376 7.66 -12.39 4.80
N ALA A 377 7.10 -13.46 4.26
CA ALA A 377 6.95 -14.72 4.98
C ALA A 377 8.30 -15.39 5.30
N VAL A 378 9.24 -15.37 4.36
CA VAL A 378 10.57 -15.95 4.54
C VAL A 378 11.42 -15.06 5.46
N GLN A 379 11.35 -13.74 5.33
CA GLN A 379 11.99 -12.82 6.27
C GLN A 379 11.48 -13.03 7.70
N ARG A 380 10.17 -13.18 7.90
CA ARG A 380 9.58 -13.44 9.22
C ARG A 380 9.98 -14.81 9.78
N VAL A 381 10.00 -15.86 8.95
CA VAL A 381 10.39 -17.21 9.39
C VAL A 381 11.89 -17.28 9.70
N ILE A 382 12.74 -16.66 8.88
CA ILE A 382 14.19 -16.67 9.08
C ILE A 382 14.59 -15.73 10.22
N SER A 383 13.95 -14.57 10.33
CA SER A 383 14.08 -13.71 11.50
C SER A 383 13.64 -14.44 12.76
N ALA A 384 12.50 -15.13 12.78
CA ALA A 384 12.07 -15.92 13.94
C ALA A 384 13.05 -17.08 14.25
N ALA A 385 13.51 -17.81 13.24
CA ALA A 385 14.42 -18.95 13.41
C ALA A 385 15.82 -18.55 13.90
N VAL A 386 16.26 -17.32 13.66
CA VAL A 386 17.56 -16.80 14.13
C VAL A 386 17.40 -15.99 15.42
N LEU A 387 16.40 -15.11 15.47
CA LEU A 387 16.16 -14.20 16.59
C LEU A 387 15.66 -14.92 17.82
N ALA A 388 14.80 -15.95 17.70
CA ALA A 388 14.31 -16.69 18.86
C ALA A 388 15.43 -17.46 19.58
N PRO A 389 16.28 -18.25 18.90
CA PRO A 389 17.45 -18.85 19.53
C PRO A 389 18.43 -17.82 20.08
N ALA A 390 18.73 -16.75 19.33
CA ALA A 390 19.63 -15.70 19.77
C ALA A 390 19.12 -14.99 21.03
N LEU A 391 17.83 -14.65 21.10
CA LEU A 391 17.19 -14.07 22.28
C LEU A 391 17.17 -15.05 23.44
N THR A 392 16.92 -16.34 23.22
CA THR A 392 17.02 -17.32 24.32
C THR A 392 18.42 -17.44 24.87
N VAL A 393 19.44 -17.54 24.01
CA VAL A 393 20.83 -17.61 24.44
C VAL A 393 21.22 -16.32 25.16
N PHE A 394 20.82 -15.17 24.62
CA PHE A 394 21.00 -13.88 25.26
C PHE A 394 20.36 -13.86 26.64
N LEU A 395 19.07 -14.15 26.80
CA LEU A 395 18.38 -14.12 28.10
C LEU A 395 18.92 -15.17 29.08
N TRP A 396 19.36 -16.32 28.59
CA TRP A 396 19.91 -17.39 29.41
C TRP A 396 21.30 -17.05 29.97
N ILE A 397 22.13 -16.36 29.18
CA ILE A 397 23.50 -15.97 29.56
C ILE A 397 23.53 -14.58 30.22
N SER A 398 22.55 -13.73 29.92
CA SER A 398 22.57 -12.31 30.29
C SER A 398 22.44 -12.08 31.79
N PRO A 399 23.20 -11.12 32.35
CA PRO A 399 22.92 -10.61 33.67
C PRO A 399 21.55 -9.91 33.70
N ALA A 400 20.94 -9.82 34.89
CA ALA A 400 19.68 -9.13 35.12
C ALA A 400 19.67 -7.71 34.48
N SER A 401 20.79 -6.99 34.63
CA SER A 401 20.97 -5.63 34.10
C SER A 401 20.86 -5.50 32.58
N ALA A 402 21.17 -6.54 31.81
CA ALA A 402 21.02 -6.52 30.36
C ALA A 402 19.55 -6.52 29.94
N THR A 403 18.67 -7.20 30.68
CA THR A 403 17.22 -7.19 30.42
C THR A 403 16.64 -5.80 30.68
N SER A 404 17.01 -5.16 31.79
CA SER A 404 16.61 -3.78 32.09
C SER A 404 17.11 -2.80 31.03
N THR A 405 18.35 -2.95 30.55
CA THR A 405 18.90 -2.10 29.48
C THR A 405 18.11 -2.23 28.18
N VAL A 406 17.77 -3.46 27.77
CA VAL A 406 16.96 -3.72 26.56
C VAL A 406 15.56 -3.13 26.71
N CYS A 407 14.92 -3.29 27.88
CA CYS A 407 13.61 -2.70 28.14
C CYS A 407 13.66 -1.17 28.09
N SER A 408 14.73 -0.53 28.57
CA SER A 408 14.93 0.93 28.46
C SER A 408 15.11 1.40 27.02
N PHE A 409 15.81 0.63 26.18
CA PHE A 409 15.88 0.92 24.73
C PHE A 409 14.52 0.79 24.07
N MET A 410 13.78 -0.28 24.37
CA MET A 410 12.42 -0.49 23.85
C MET A 410 11.48 0.62 24.30
N ALA A 411 11.50 1.01 25.58
CA ALA A 411 10.69 2.10 26.12
C ALA A 411 10.98 3.41 25.39
N SER A 412 12.26 3.74 25.15
CA SER A 412 12.65 4.96 24.44
C SER A 412 12.22 4.95 22.97
N ALA A 413 12.47 3.85 22.26
CA ALA A 413 12.10 3.69 20.86
C ALA A 413 10.57 3.71 20.66
N CYS A 414 9.82 3.02 21.53
CA CYS A 414 8.36 3.00 21.48
C CYS A 414 7.76 4.36 21.85
N SER A 415 8.33 5.05 22.84
CA SER A 415 7.88 6.41 23.20
C SER A 415 8.06 7.38 22.03
N TYR A 416 9.14 7.23 21.25
CA TYR A 416 9.33 8.00 20.01
C TYR A 416 8.32 7.64 18.92
N GLU A 417 8.10 6.36 18.62
CA GLU A 417 7.09 5.94 17.62
C GLU A 417 5.69 6.42 18.02
N TYR A 418 5.35 6.29 19.31
CA TYR A 418 4.10 6.80 19.86
C TYR A 418 4.00 8.32 19.82
N ALA A 419 5.09 9.07 20.05
CA ALA A 419 5.09 10.52 19.89
C ALA A 419 4.77 10.93 18.44
N CYS A 420 5.32 10.21 17.45
CA CYS A 420 4.98 10.40 16.04
C CYS A 420 3.50 10.14 15.75
N LEU A 421 2.96 9.07 16.33
CA LEU A 421 1.56 8.68 16.20
C LEU A 421 0.61 9.69 16.87
N SER A 422 0.91 10.06 18.11
CA SER A 422 0.21 11.05 18.93
C SER A 422 0.17 12.41 18.25
N ASN A 423 1.27 12.86 17.64
CA ASN A 423 1.29 14.12 16.89
C ASN A 423 0.31 14.11 15.71
N ARG A 424 0.22 13.00 14.95
CA ARG A 424 -0.74 12.86 13.85
C ARG A 424 -2.19 12.85 14.36
N ILE A 425 -2.45 12.14 15.46
CA ILE A 425 -3.78 12.10 16.10
C ILE A 425 -4.19 13.50 16.56
N ARG A 426 -3.29 14.21 17.27
CA ARG A 426 -3.52 15.59 17.73
C ARG A 426 -3.87 16.51 16.56
N LEU A 427 -3.04 16.54 15.53
CA LEU A 427 -3.23 17.39 14.36
C LEU A 427 -4.57 17.14 13.68
N ARG A 428 -4.99 15.87 13.56
CA ARG A 428 -6.28 15.48 13.01
C ARG A 428 -7.44 15.97 13.88
N ILE A 429 -7.37 15.77 15.20
CA ILE A 429 -8.42 16.20 16.13
C ILE A 429 -8.58 17.72 16.11
N LEU A 430 -7.48 18.47 16.17
CA LEU A 430 -7.52 19.94 16.14
C LEU A 430 -8.12 20.46 14.84
N THR A 431 -7.71 19.92 13.69
CA THR A 431 -8.28 20.31 12.39
C THR A 431 -9.79 20.07 12.31
N ARG A 432 -10.29 19.02 13.00
CA ARG A 432 -11.72 18.72 13.07
C ARG A 432 -12.48 19.63 14.01
N ILE A 433 -11.88 19.98 15.15
CA ILE A 433 -12.47 20.93 16.10
C ILE A 433 -12.57 22.32 15.45
N GLU A 434 -11.50 22.79 14.81
CA GLU A 434 -11.50 24.07 14.07
C GLU A 434 -12.56 24.10 12.96
N ALA A 435 -12.77 22.98 12.26
CA ALA A 435 -13.83 22.87 11.25
C ALA A 435 -15.25 22.95 11.85
N LEU A 436 -15.48 22.35 13.02
CA LEU A 436 -16.77 22.40 13.71
C LEU A 436 -17.05 23.80 14.28
N GLU A 437 -16.03 24.47 14.83
CA GLU A 437 -16.13 25.85 15.30
C GLU A 437 -16.40 26.81 14.14
N ALA A 438 -15.76 26.61 12.98
CA ALA A 438 -16.03 27.41 11.78
C ALA A 438 -17.47 27.26 11.27
N ASP A 439 -18.03 26.05 11.33
CA ASP A 439 -19.43 25.79 10.96
C ASP A 439 -20.40 26.46 11.94
N GLU A 440 -20.15 26.45 13.25
CA GLU A 440 -20.98 27.16 14.24
C GLU A 440 -21.00 28.68 14.02
N TRP A 441 -19.89 29.29 13.63
CA TRP A 441 -19.81 30.73 13.35
C TRP A 441 -20.51 31.11 12.04
N SER A 442 -20.63 30.17 11.10
CA SER A 442 -21.42 30.36 9.86
C SER A 442 -22.93 30.34 10.10
N PHE A 443 -23.40 29.74 11.20
CA PHE A 443 -24.80 29.80 11.64
C PHE A 443 -25.12 31.03 12.52
N GLY A 444 -24.10 31.80 12.93
CA GLY A 444 -24.26 32.96 13.81
C GLY A 444 -24.51 34.30 13.09
N SER A 445 -24.50 34.34 11.75
CA SER A 445 -24.62 35.61 10.98
C SER A 445 -25.93 35.82 10.22
N ASP A 446 -26.91 34.94 10.33
CA ASP A 446 -28.26 35.17 9.77
C ASP A 446 -29.32 35.18 10.87
N SER A 447 -29.46 36.34 11.50
CA SER A 447 -30.67 36.68 12.25
C SER A 447 -31.70 37.28 11.30
N ASP A 448 -32.60 36.47 10.76
CA ASP A 448 -33.99 36.89 10.50
C ASP A 448 -34.96 35.68 10.49
N PHE A 449 -35.69 35.59 11.61
CA PHE A 449 -37.04 35.05 11.85
C PHE A 449 -37.79 34.30 10.71
N HIS A 450 -38.05 32.98 10.90
CA HIS A 450 -39.37 32.44 11.28
C HIS A 450 -39.39 30.89 11.42
N SER A 451 -39.77 30.46 12.63
CA SER A 451 -40.38 29.18 13.08
C SER A 451 -40.51 27.98 12.12
N VAL A 452 -40.00 26.81 12.50
CA VAL A 452 -40.82 25.71 13.09
C VAL A 452 -39.94 24.86 14.02
N GLN A 453 -40.52 24.61 15.18
CA GLN A 453 -40.00 23.97 16.38
C GLN A 453 -40.26 22.44 16.35
N ASN A 454 -39.43 21.69 17.10
CA ASN A 454 -39.53 20.28 17.51
C ASN A 454 -38.77 19.27 16.62
N GLY A 455 -37.79 18.52 17.09
CA GLY A 455 -37.25 18.41 18.44
C GLY A 455 -35.98 17.56 18.46
N LEU A 456 -35.00 18.01 19.24
CA LEU A 456 -33.95 17.18 19.79
C LEU A 456 -34.45 16.64 21.13
N THR A 457 -34.68 15.34 21.22
CA THR A 457 -34.67 14.53 22.45
C THR A 457 -34.25 13.13 21.98
N ALA A 458 -32.98 12.77 22.18
CA ALA A 458 -32.44 12.14 23.39
C ALA A 458 -32.38 10.61 23.26
N SER A 459 -31.18 10.10 23.57
CA SER A 459 -30.87 8.78 24.12
C SER A 459 -31.13 7.51 23.29
N ARG A 460 -30.00 6.82 23.04
CA ARG A 460 -29.78 5.39 23.30
C ARG A 460 -30.95 4.70 24.02
N THR A 461 -31.51 3.67 23.37
CA THR A 461 -31.95 2.47 24.11
C THR A 461 -31.63 1.22 23.31
N VAL A 462 -31.06 0.25 24.02
CA VAL A 462 -30.81 -1.13 23.63
C VAL A 462 -32.14 -1.91 23.63
N GLN A 463 -32.16 -2.99 22.84
CA GLN A 463 -32.98 -4.20 22.98
C GLN A 463 -34.31 -4.34 22.23
N SER A 464 -34.27 -5.33 21.32
CA SER A 464 -35.19 -6.45 21.14
C SER A 464 -36.66 -6.20 20.80
N GLY A 465 -37.06 -6.78 19.66
CA GLY A 465 -38.27 -7.59 19.61
C GLY A 465 -39.15 -7.40 18.38
N VAL A 466 -39.64 -8.53 17.87
CA VAL A 466 -40.80 -8.73 16.98
C VAL A 466 -40.46 -8.59 15.48
N ARG A 467 -40.19 -9.68 14.74
CA ARG A 467 -41.03 -10.83 14.33
C ARG A 467 -42.00 -10.44 13.20
N SER A 468 -41.92 -11.22 12.12
CA SER A 468 -42.91 -11.47 11.05
C SER A 468 -43.36 -10.28 10.20
N ASP A 469 -43.02 -10.30 8.91
CA ASP A 469 -44.04 -10.63 7.90
C ASP A 469 -43.40 -11.20 6.63
N ILE A 470 -43.61 -12.51 6.50
CA ILE A 470 -43.54 -13.26 5.25
C ILE A 470 -44.86 -12.97 4.55
N MET A 471 -44.84 -12.28 3.41
CA MET A 471 -45.97 -12.33 2.48
C MET A 471 -45.54 -13.12 1.24
N LEU A 472 -45.94 -14.39 1.27
CA LEU A 472 -46.06 -15.28 0.13
C LEU A 472 -47.04 -14.67 -0.88
N VAL A 473 -46.57 -14.35 -2.09
CA VAL A 473 -47.42 -14.39 -3.27
C VAL A 473 -47.08 -15.67 -4.02
N SER A 474 -47.95 -16.65 -3.82
CA SER A 474 -48.01 -17.90 -4.55
C SER A 474 -48.65 -17.63 -5.92
N GLN A 475 -47.92 -17.88 -6.99
CA GLN A 475 -48.51 -18.36 -8.23
C GLN A 475 -47.73 -19.59 -8.69
N ARG A 476 -48.42 -20.74 -8.61
CA ARG A 476 -48.03 -22.02 -9.18
C ARG A 476 -48.26 -21.97 -10.69
N SER A 477 -47.22 -22.27 -11.48
CA SER A 477 -47.36 -23.02 -12.72
C SER A 477 -46.21 -24.02 -12.79
N SER A 478 -46.59 -25.27 -12.97
CA SER A 478 -45.82 -26.51 -12.82
C SER A 478 -44.94 -26.84 -14.03
N THR A 479 -43.65 -27.09 -13.80
CA THR A 479 -42.82 -28.07 -14.53
C THR A 479 -41.73 -28.63 -13.57
N PRO A 480 -41.52 -29.96 -13.47
CA PRO A 480 -40.50 -30.52 -12.60
C PRO A 480 -39.24 -30.82 -13.41
N ASP A 481 -38.29 -29.88 -13.46
CA ASP A 481 -36.88 -30.16 -13.81
C ASP A 481 -36.02 -28.91 -13.56
N MET A 482 -35.89 -28.48 -12.30
CA MET A 482 -34.96 -27.38 -12.00
C MET A 482 -34.44 -27.29 -10.55
N ASP A 483 -34.48 -28.37 -9.76
CA ASP A 483 -34.14 -28.27 -8.33
C ASP A 483 -32.65 -28.46 -7.98
N VAL A 484 -31.78 -28.81 -8.95
CA VAL A 484 -30.34 -29.00 -8.67
C VAL A 484 -29.53 -27.71 -8.89
N ASN A 485 -30.01 -26.78 -9.74
CA ASN A 485 -29.25 -25.57 -10.09
C ASN A 485 -29.53 -24.36 -9.19
N VAL A 486 -30.71 -24.27 -8.57
CA VAL A 486 -31.06 -23.15 -7.67
C VAL A 486 -30.32 -23.26 -6.32
N ALA A 487 -30.06 -24.48 -5.85
CA ALA A 487 -29.23 -24.72 -4.68
C ALA A 487 -27.77 -24.26 -4.94
N ARG A 488 -27.18 -24.62 -6.08
CA ARG A 488 -25.83 -24.16 -6.47
C ARG A 488 -25.74 -22.65 -6.64
N LEU A 489 -26.75 -22.01 -7.24
CA LEU A 489 -26.78 -20.56 -7.45
C LEU A 489 -26.91 -19.77 -6.15
N ARG A 490 -27.70 -20.25 -5.17
CA ARG A 490 -27.75 -19.63 -3.83
C ARG A 490 -26.43 -19.76 -3.09
N THR A 491 -25.79 -20.93 -3.12
CA THR A 491 -24.47 -21.14 -2.49
C THR A 491 -23.39 -20.28 -3.16
N THR A 492 -23.43 -20.13 -4.49
CA THR A 492 -22.47 -19.31 -5.25
C THR A 492 -22.67 -17.80 -5.00
N MET A 493 -23.92 -17.34 -4.86
CA MET A 493 -24.20 -15.93 -4.56
C MET A 493 -23.87 -15.53 -3.11
N THR A 494 -24.08 -16.38 -2.11
CA THR A 494 -23.60 -16.10 -0.74
C THR A 494 -22.07 -16.10 -0.66
N HIS A 495 -21.40 -17.02 -1.36
CA HIS A 495 -19.92 -17.06 -1.42
C HIS A 495 -19.28 -15.86 -2.12
N ALA A 496 -19.94 -15.29 -3.14
CA ALA A 496 -19.45 -14.10 -3.84
C ALA A 496 -19.61 -12.81 -3.00
N VAL A 497 -20.63 -12.74 -2.13
CA VAL A 497 -20.90 -11.58 -1.27
C VAL A 497 -19.95 -11.50 -0.07
N GLU A 498 -19.42 -12.62 0.42
CA GLU A 498 -18.56 -12.66 1.62
C GLU A 498 -17.05 -12.52 1.33
N MET A 499 -16.55 -13.05 0.19
CA MET A 499 -15.18 -12.73 -0.27
C MET A 499 -15.02 -11.24 -0.59
N ASP A 500 -16.12 -10.59 -0.99
CA ASP A 500 -16.21 -9.16 -1.23
C ASP A 500 -16.08 -8.34 0.08
N ALA A 501 -16.56 -8.84 1.22
CA ALA A 501 -16.48 -8.12 2.50
C ALA A 501 -15.02 -7.84 2.96
N ARG A 502 -14.12 -8.80 2.78
CA ARG A 502 -12.69 -8.65 3.08
C ARG A 502 -12.02 -7.65 2.13
N ALA A 503 -12.37 -7.65 0.85
CA ALA A 503 -11.83 -6.73 -0.14
C ALA A 503 -12.35 -5.29 0.08
N ARG A 504 -13.67 -5.14 0.31
CA ARG A 504 -14.32 -3.87 0.67
C ARG A 504 -13.74 -3.27 1.95
N GLN A 505 -13.39 -4.09 2.96
CA GLN A 505 -12.74 -3.59 4.18
C GLN A 505 -11.32 -3.09 3.93
N GLU A 506 -10.57 -3.73 3.03
CA GLU A 506 -9.23 -3.27 2.64
C GLU A 506 -9.30 -1.97 1.84
N GLU A 507 -10.27 -1.86 0.94
CA GLU A 507 -10.56 -0.63 0.21
C GLU A 507 -10.98 0.48 1.18
N GLN A 508 -11.87 0.20 2.13
CA GLN A 508 -12.30 1.15 3.16
C GLN A 508 -11.14 1.58 4.07
N GLU A 509 -10.24 0.66 4.43
CA GLU A 509 -9.03 0.97 5.22
C GLU A 509 -8.07 1.88 4.42
N GLU A 510 -7.80 1.55 3.15
CA GLU A 510 -6.96 2.37 2.26
C GLU A 510 -7.60 3.75 2.00
N GLU A 511 -8.92 3.81 1.84
CA GLU A 511 -9.69 5.05 1.70
C GLU A 511 -9.64 5.93 2.94
N ASP A 512 -9.82 5.35 4.14
CA ASP A 512 -9.75 6.08 5.40
C ASP A 512 -8.33 6.61 5.65
N ILE A 513 -7.30 5.82 5.36
CA ILE A 513 -5.90 6.27 5.42
C ILE A 513 -5.67 7.41 4.42
N ALA A 514 -6.12 7.27 3.17
CA ALA A 514 -5.97 8.30 2.14
C ALA A 514 -6.77 9.57 2.46
N ARG A 515 -7.89 9.44 3.17
CA ARG A 515 -8.68 10.57 3.69
C ARG A 515 -7.90 11.31 4.77
N VAL A 516 -7.35 10.61 5.75
CA VAL A 516 -6.54 11.24 6.81
C VAL A 516 -5.29 11.89 6.23
N ASP A 517 -4.61 11.23 5.29
CA ASP A 517 -3.47 11.82 4.61
C ASP A 517 -3.87 13.12 3.88
N SER A 518 -5.02 13.12 3.19
CA SER A 518 -5.54 14.34 2.55
C SER A 518 -5.88 15.47 3.52
N GLU A 519 -6.42 15.15 4.70
CA GLU A 519 -6.70 16.12 5.77
C GLU A 519 -5.41 16.75 6.31
N LEU A 520 -4.34 15.96 6.39
CA LEU A 520 -3.05 16.37 6.94
C LEU A 520 -2.08 16.97 5.90
N ARG A 521 -2.43 17.00 4.60
CA ARG A 521 -1.55 17.53 3.54
C ARG A 521 -1.08 18.96 3.79
N SER A 522 -1.97 19.83 4.26
CA SER A 522 -1.65 21.23 4.59
C SER A 522 -0.63 21.34 5.73
N GLN A 523 -0.48 20.29 6.54
CA GLN A 523 0.41 20.22 7.70
C GLN A 523 1.63 19.32 7.46
N ALA A 524 1.90 18.89 6.22
CA ALA A 524 3.00 18.00 5.87
C ALA A 524 4.38 18.49 6.34
N THR A 525 4.60 19.81 6.36
CA THR A 525 5.82 20.43 6.88
C THR A 525 5.98 20.27 8.39
N ARG A 526 4.88 20.34 9.17
CA ARG A 526 4.86 20.08 10.62
C ARG A 526 4.98 18.60 10.97
N ILE A 527 4.56 17.71 10.07
CA ILE A 527 4.71 16.25 10.25
C ILE A 527 6.15 15.82 9.99
N ARG A 528 6.85 16.47 9.04
CA ARG A 528 8.24 16.18 8.70
C ARG A 528 9.27 16.89 9.59
N SER A 529 8.85 17.94 10.32
CA SER A 529 9.74 18.61 11.26
C SER A 529 10.11 17.70 12.42
N ARG A 530 11.32 17.89 12.94
CA ARG A 530 11.83 17.26 14.16
C ARG A 530 12.03 18.32 15.23
N ALA A 531 12.13 17.90 16.48
CA ALA A 531 12.41 18.77 17.62
C ALA A 531 13.65 19.65 17.39
N VAL A 532 14.66 19.11 16.71
CA VAL A 532 15.93 19.79 16.46
C VAL A 532 15.92 20.62 15.16
N THR A 533 14.93 20.50 14.27
CA THR A 533 14.95 21.14 12.94
C THR A 533 15.16 22.66 13.02
N LYS A 534 14.58 23.36 14.01
CA LYS A 534 14.81 24.81 14.22
C LYS A 534 16.23 25.14 14.67
N LEU A 535 16.84 24.25 15.45
CA LEU A 535 18.22 24.39 15.91
C LEU A 535 19.20 24.07 14.78
N ALA A 536 18.89 23.05 13.98
CA ALA A 536 19.66 22.64 12.82
C ALA A 536 19.72 23.74 11.75
N SER A 537 18.61 24.42 11.49
CA SER A 537 18.60 25.58 10.58
C SER A 537 19.43 26.76 11.08
N ARG A 538 19.57 26.94 12.40
CA ARG A 538 20.27 28.09 13.00
C ARG A 538 21.78 27.86 13.14
N TYR A 539 22.19 26.65 13.51
CA TYR A 539 23.59 26.37 13.87
C TYR A 539 24.27 25.27 13.04
N PHE A 540 23.52 24.47 12.28
CA PHE A 540 24.05 23.28 11.57
C PHE A 540 23.74 23.30 10.07
N HIS A 541 23.55 24.48 9.47
CA HIS A 541 23.28 24.64 8.03
C HIS A 541 22.10 23.79 7.50
N GLY A 542 21.10 23.50 8.34
CA GLY A 542 19.96 22.66 7.98
C GLY A 542 20.22 21.15 7.98
N ASN A 543 21.36 20.69 8.51
CA ASN A 543 21.65 19.27 8.66
C ASN A 543 21.05 18.71 9.98
N ASP A 544 19.82 18.21 9.88
CA ASP A 544 19.06 17.66 11.01
C ASP A 544 19.77 16.48 11.71
N TRP A 545 20.50 15.65 10.97
CA TRP A 545 21.22 14.50 11.54
C TRP A 545 22.40 14.92 12.41
N LEU A 546 23.20 15.89 11.93
CA LEU A 546 24.34 16.40 12.70
C LEU A 546 23.87 17.07 14.00
N ALA A 547 22.82 17.87 13.91
CA ALA A 547 22.22 18.53 15.07
C ALA A 547 21.64 17.50 16.07
N THR A 548 20.95 16.46 15.57
CA THR A 548 20.42 15.37 16.40
C THR A 548 21.54 14.68 17.19
N THR A 549 22.63 14.31 16.53
CA THR A 549 23.77 13.64 17.18
C THR A 549 24.39 14.52 18.25
N CYS A 550 24.68 15.80 17.95
CA CYS A 550 25.28 16.72 18.93
C CYS A 550 24.39 16.94 20.16
N VAL A 551 23.09 17.19 19.97
CA VAL A 551 22.15 17.41 21.07
C VAL A 551 21.95 16.13 21.88
N SER A 552 21.86 14.97 21.23
CA SER A 552 21.71 13.68 21.92
C SER A 552 22.90 13.36 22.84
N ILE A 553 24.14 13.72 22.45
CA ILE A 553 25.33 13.56 23.29
C ILE A 553 25.26 14.46 24.53
N ALA A 554 24.84 15.71 24.36
CA ALA A 554 24.68 16.64 25.49
C ALA A 554 23.59 16.15 26.47
N VAL A 555 22.42 15.75 25.96
CA VAL A 555 21.31 15.20 26.74
C VAL A 555 21.72 13.89 27.44
N CYS A 556 22.45 13.02 26.75
CA CYS A 556 23.00 11.78 27.32
C CYS A 556 23.96 12.08 28.48
N THR A 557 24.87 13.04 28.32
CA THR A 557 25.83 13.42 29.35
C THR A 557 25.12 13.94 30.60
N MET A 558 24.12 14.82 30.42
CA MET A 558 23.34 15.38 31.52
C MET A 558 22.49 14.32 32.22
N SER A 559 21.73 13.52 31.46
CA SER A 559 20.86 12.47 32.01
C SER A 559 21.65 11.35 32.70
N SER A 560 22.78 10.93 32.13
CA SER A 560 23.69 9.96 32.75
C SER A 560 24.27 10.50 34.05
N GLY A 561 24.70 11.77 34.08
CA GLY A 561 25.18 12.43 35.30
C GLY A 561 24.13 12.44 36.40
N MET A 562 22.90 12.85 36.09
CA MET A 562 21.79 12.83 37.05
C MET A 562 21.51 11.42 37.59
N PHE A 563 21.46 10.42 36.71
CA PHE A 563 21.24 9.03 37.13
C PHE A 563 22.36 8.51 38.03
N LEU A 564 23.62 8.76 37.66
CA LEU A 564 24.79 8.30 38.41
C LEU A 564 24.93 8.97 39.78
N VAL A 565 24.44 10.21 39.93
CA VAL A 565 24.30 10.86 41.24
C VAL A 565 23.13 10.22 42.00
N SER A 566 21.96 10.09 41.37
CA SER A 566 20.74 9.57 42.02
C SER A 566 20.92 8.15 42.57
N VAL A 567 21.58 7.27 41.82
CA VAL A 567 21.79 5.87 42.24
C VAL A 567 22.70 5.73 43.47
N GLN A 568 23.52 6.74 43.80
CA GLN A 568 24.37 6.71 44.99
C GLN A 568 23.58 6.94 46.29
N TRP A 569 22.42 7.60 46.18
CA TRP A 569 21.55 7.91 47.32
C TRP A 569 20.70 6.72 47.78
N VAL A 570 20.79 5.57 47.10
CA VAL A 570 20.04 4.36 47.41
C VAL A 570 21.05 3.26 47.79
N PRO A 571 21.37 3.10 49.08
CA PRO A 571 22.39 2.15 49.54
C PRO A 571 22.08 0.70 49.15
N ASP A 572 20.80 0.31 49.15
CA ASP A 572 20.34 -1.06 48.86
C ASP A 572 20.66 -1.51 47.43
N LEU A 573 20.82 -0.56 46.50
CA LEU A 573 21.22 -0.89 45.13
C LEU A 573 22.70 -1.24 45.03
N GLN A 574 23.56 -0.80 45.97
CA GLN A 574 25.01 -0.98 45.85
C GLN A 574 25.45 -2.46 45.86
N SER A 575 24.64 -3.34 46.44
CA SER A 575 24.86 -4.79 46.44
C SER A 575 24.36 -5.51 45.18
N THR A 576 23.61 -4.84 44.31
CA THR A 576 23.01 -5.46 43.11
C THR A 576 23.96 -5.51 41.92
N ASP A 577 23.78 -6.49 41.02
CA ASP A 577 24.56 -6.56 39.77
C ASP A 577 24.23 -5.38 38.84
N PHE A 578 23.02 -4.82 38.97
CA PHE A 578 22.61 -3.61 38.29
C PHE A 578 23.55 -2.44 38.59
N TYR A 579 23.90 -2.23 39.86
CA TYR A 579 24.83 -1.16 40.27
C TYR A 579 26.24 -1.34 39.71
N ARG A 580 26.72 -2.59 39.56
CA ARG A 580 28.01 -2.86 38.91
C ARG A 580 28.04 -2.39 37.45
N SER A 581 26.92 -2.54 36.75
CA SER A 581 26.75 -2.14 35.34
C SER A 581 26.19 -0.73 35.13
N ARG A 582 26.02 0.06 36.20
CA ARG A 582 25.33 1.37 36.18
C ARG A 582 25.88 2.36 35.16
N TRP A 583 27.19 2.38 34.92
CA TRP A 583 27.81 3.26 33.92
C TRP A 583 27.38 2.91 32.51
N PHE A 584 27.40 1.61 32.18
CA PHE A 584 26.97 1.11 30.88
C PHE A 584 25.48 1.39 30.67
N TYR A 585 24.65 1.07 31.67
CA TYR A 585 23.22 1.36 31.64
C TYR A 585 22.96 2.85 31.41
N ALA A 586 23.59 3.74 32.20
CA ALA A 586 23.38 5.18 32.13
C ALA A 586 23.67 5.76 30.74
N PHE A 587 24.88 5.50 30.22
CA PHE A 587 25.29 6.05 28.93
C PHE A 587 24.53 5.45 27.76
N ALA A 588 24.32 4.13 27.77
CA ALA A 588 23.67 3.47 26.66
C ALA A 588 22.19 3.88 26.58
N THR A 589 21.47 3.86 27.70
CA THR A 589 20.03 4.20 27.73
C THR A 589 19.82 5.71 27.59
N GLY A 590 20.68 6.54 28.19
CA GLY A 590 20.65 7.99 28.03
C GLY A 590 20.90 8.45 26.58
N PHE A 591 21.78 7.76 25.84
CA PHE A 591 22.02 8.06 24.43
C PHE A 591 20.80 7.73 23.56
N VAL A 592 20.20 6.54 23.73
CA VAL A 592 19.01 6.13 22.97
C VAL A 592 17.81 7.03 23.30
N ALA A 593 17.62 7.38 24.57
CA ALA A 593 16.59 8.32 25.00
C ALA A 593 16.80 9.72 24.41
N GLY A 594 18.05 10.23 24.44
CA GLY A 594 18.40 11.52 23.84
C GLY A 594 18.17 11.56 22.32
N LEU A 595 18.55 10.49 21.62
CA LEU A 595 18.31 10.35 20.18
C LEU A 595 16.81 10.28 19.87
N SER A 596 16.06 9.50 20.64
CA SER A 596 14.59 9.36 20.51
C SER A 596 13.88 10.70 20.74
N ALA A 597 14.29 11.47 21.76
CA ALA A 597 13.76 12.80 22.04
C ALA A 597 14.10 13.81 20.93
N CYS A 598 15.31 13.77 20.37
CA CYS A 598 15.72 14.67 19.29
C CYS A 598 14.98 14.40 17.97
N LEU A 599 14.67 13.13 17.69
CA LEU A 599 13.91 12.73 16.51
C LEU A 599 12.40 12.97 16.64
N ALA A 600 11.89 13.21 17.85
CA ALA A 600 10.48 13.47 18.09
C ALA A 600 9.94 14.64 17.23
N PRO A 601 8.63 14.68 16.91
CA PRO A 601 8.08 15.63 15.93
C PRO A 601 8.26 17.11 16.29
N ASP A 602 8.18 17.44 17.59
CA ASP A 602 8.39 18.78 18.10
C ASP A 602 9.12 18.76 19.45
N TRP A 603 9.52 19.95 19.92
CA TRP A 603 10.23 20.09 21.19
C TRP A 603 9.38 19.72 22.41
N GLN A 604 8.04 19.80 22.32
CA GLN A 604 7.16 19.43 23.42
C GLN A 604 7.16 17.91 23.58
N TYR A 605 7.01 17.15 22.49
CA TYR A 605 7.13 15.70 22.50
C TYR A 605 8.55 15.24 22.87
N ALA A 606 9.60 16.01 22.54
CA ALA A 606 10.94 15.72 23.01
C ALA A 606 11.04 15.76 24.55
N VAL A 607 10.44 16.78 25.19
CA VAL A 607 10.37 16.87 26.65
C VAL A 607 9.53 15.73 27.23
N VAL A 608 8.37 15.43 26.66
CA VAL A 608 7.51 14.32 27.13
C VAL A 608 8.24 12.98 27.05
N THR A 609 8.90 12.67 25.93
CA THR A 609 9.71 11.45 25.77
C THR A 609 10.82 11.38 26.81
N PHE A 610 11.46 12.50 27.13
CA PHE A 610 12.50 12.55 28.16
C PHE A 610 11.94 12.36 29.58
N VAL A 611 10.77 12.95 29.89
CA VAL A 611 10.04 12.73 31.15
C VAL A 611 9.64 11.26 31.29
N GLN A 612 9.10 10.65 30.24
CA GLN A 612 8.78 9.22 30.20
C GLN A 612 10.02 8.35 30.45
N TYR A 613 11.16 8.68 29.84
CA TYR A 613 12.43 7.99 30.11
C TYR A 613 12.89 8.14 31.56
N ALA A 614 12.78 9.33 32.15
CA ALA A 614 13.13 9.55 33.56
C ALA A 614 12.25 8.70 34.48
N ILE A 615 10.93 8.71 34.28
CA ILE A 615 9.97 7.89 35.02
C ILE A 615 10.29 6.40 34.88
N PHE A 616 10.52 5.93 33.65
CA PHE A 616 10.87 4.53 33.40
C PHE A 616 12.17 4.13 34.10
N THR A 617 13.17 5.02 34.10
CA THR A 617 14.45 4.78 34.78
C THR A 617 14.28 4.72 36.29
N THR A 618 13.46 5.58 36.89
CA THR A 618 13.12 5.52 38.32
C THR A 618 12.37 4.24 38.68
N LEU A 619 11.39 3.83 37.86
CA LEU A 619 10.66 2.56 38.04
C LEU A 619 11.58 1.34 37.90
N THR A 620 12.53 1.39 36.96
CA THR A 620 13.55 0.35 36.79
C THR A 620 14.45 0.27 38.01
N MET A 621 14.91 1.42 38.51
CA MET A 621 15.73 1.51 39.72
C MET A 621 15.00 0.94 40.94
N TYR A 622 13.72 1.28 41.11
CA TYR A 622 12.86 0.70 42.15
C TYR A 622 12.75 -0.82 41.99
N SER A 623 12.41 -1.30 40.79
CA SER A 623 12.22 -2.72 40.50
C SER A 623 13.46 -3.57 40.71
N THR A 624 14.65 -3.02 40.45
CA THR A 624 15.92 -3.72 40.71
C THR A 624 16.33 -3.73 42.17
N GLY A 625 15.87 -2.76 42.97
CA GLY A 625 16.14 -2.71 44.41
C GLY A 625 15.09 -3.47 45.24
N CYS A 626 13.87 -3.59 44.73
CA CYS A 626 12.71 -4.12 45.44
C CYS A 626 12.03 -5.21 44.59
N PRO A 627 12.20 -6.50 44.92
CA PRO A 627 11.57 -7.60 44.21
C PRO A 627 10.03 -7.49 44.25
N LEU A 628 9.36 -7.99 43.20
CA LEU A 628 7.90 -7.89 43.00
C LEU A 628 7.05 -8.44 44.17
N ASN A 629 7.64 -9.29 45.03
CA ASN A 629 6.95 -9.96 46.13
C ASN A 629 6.98 -9.19 47.46
N ASP A 630 7.77 -8.12 47.56
CA ASP A 630 7.81 -7.25 48.73
C ASP A 630 7.35 -5.85 48.36
N PHE A 631 6.07 -5.54 48.60
CA PHE A 631 5.48 -4.24 48.27
C PHE A 631 5.90 -3.13 49.26
N SER A 632 6.71 -3.44 50.27
CA SER A 632 7.09 -2.53 51.34
C SER A 632 8.59 -2.57 51.66
N CYS A 633 9.43 -2.65 50.63
CA CYS A 633 10.88 -2.68 50.81
C CYS A 633 11.46 -1.34 51.34
N GLY A 634 10.66 -0.27 51.43
CA GLY A 634 11.09 1.02 52.01
C GLY A 634 12.13 1.77 51.17
N ILE A 635 12.41 1.30 49.95
CA ILE A 635 13.38 1.87 49.03
C ILE A 635 12.71 2.94 48.16
N GLY A 636 12.96 4.22 48.49
CA GLY A 636 12.59 5.35 47.62
C GLY A 636 11.08 5.63 47.54
N LEU A 637 10.59 5.93 46.32
CA LEU A 637 9.20 6.31 46.05
C LEU A 637 8.44 5.11 45.49
N ASP A 638 7.25 4.84 46.03
CA ASP A 638 6.36 3.79 45.53
C ASP A 638 6.12 3.96 44.01
N PRO A 639 6.04 2.86 43.23
CA PRO A 639 5.80 2.92 41.78
C PRO A 639 4.55 3.73 41.41
N ALA A 640 3.51 3.64 42.25
CA ALA A 640 2.29 4.43 42.08
C ALA A 640 2.55 5.93 42.22
N VAL A 641 3.37 6.35 43.19
CA VAL A 641 3.75 7.75 43.40
C VAL A 641 4.64 8.25 42.26
N VAL A 642 5.55 7.41 41.76
CA VAL A 642 6.39 7.73 40.59
C VAL A 642 5.53 7.95 39.34
N LEU A 643 4.56 7.08 39.06
CA LEU A 643 3.63 7.28 37.94
C LEU A 643 2.75 8.52 38.14
N LEU A 644 2.16 8.71 39.33
CA LEU A 644 1.31 9.87 39.63
C LEU A 644 2.09 11.19 39.54
N SER A 645 3.31 11.25 40.05
CA SER A 645 4.18 12.43 39.91
C SER A 645 4.48 12.71 38.44
N GLY A 646 4.72 11.67 37.63
CA GLY A 646 4.81 11.79 36.18
C GLY A 646 3.56 12.37 35.53
N MET A 647 2.37 11.92 35.95
CA MET A 647 1.09 12.46 35.46
C MET A 647 0.94 13.95 35.79
N VAL A 648 1.30 14.35 37.02
CA VAL A 648 1.25 15.75 37.45
C VAL A 648 2.26 16.60 36.68
N ILE A 649 3.49 16.12 36.46
CA ILE A 649 4.52 16.82 35.68
C ILE A 649 4.02 17.07 34.26
N LEU A 650 3.47 16.04 33.61
CA LEU A 650 2.94 16.15 32.25
C LEU A 650 1.71 17.07 32.17
N LEU A 651 0.82 17.04 33.18
CA LEU A 651 -0.30 17.97 33.30
C LEU A 651 0.19 19.42 33.38
N VAL A 652 1.06 19.73 34.33
CA VAL A 652 1.61 21.08 34.53
C VAL A 652 2.35 21.54 33.27
N PHE A 653 3.15 20.66 32.67
CA PHE A 653 3.88 20.97 31.44
C PHE A 653 2.95 21.30 30.27
N ARG A 654 1.90 20.50 30.02
CA ARG A 654 0.98 20.74 28.90
C ARG A 654 0.12 21.97 29.11
N PHE A 655 -0.34 22.23 30.33
CA PHE A 655 -1.06 23.46 30.63
C PHE A 655 -0.18 24.72 30.54
N ALA A 656 1.10 24.62 30.90
CA ALA A 656 2.04 25.75 30.79
C ALA A 656 2.49 26.04 29.34
N THR A 657 2.48 25.04 28.46
CA THR A 657 3.06 25.16 27.10
C THR A 657 2.02 25.24 25.98
N SER A 658 0.78 24.82 26.24
CA SER A 658 -0.30 24.86 25.25
C SER A 658 -0.95 26.24 25.23
N ARG A 659 -1.36 26.69 24.03
CA ARG A 659 -2.00 28.00 23.86
C ARG A 659 -3.50 27.98 24.19
N ASN A 660 -4.15 26.85 23.91
CA ASN A 660 -5.59 26.68 24.02
C ASN A 660 -5.93 25.55 25.02
N GLY A 661 -6.99 25.72 25.81
CA GLY A 661 -7.45 24.72 26.78
C GLY A 661 -7.80 23.35 26.16
N PRO A 662 -8.57 23.30 25.06
CA PRO A 662 -8.88 22.03 24.39
C PRO A 662 -7.65 21.31 23.84
N GLU A 663 -6.68 22.05 23.30
CA GLU A 663 -5.40 21.49 22.83
C GLU A 663 -4.60 20.89 24.00
N ALA A 664 -4.53 21.62 25.13
CA ALA A 664 -3.86 21.16 26.34
C ALA A 664 -4.48 19.85 26.86
N PHE A 665 -5.81 19.76 26.86
CA PHE A 665 -6.53 18.57 27.31
C PHE A 665 -6.26 17.35 26.40
N VAL A 666 -6.41 17.51 25.07
CA VAL A 666 -6.19 16.41 24.12
C VAL A 666 -4.76 15.91 24.18
N THR A 667 -3.79 16.82 24.22
CA THR A 667 -2.36 16.45 24.31
C THR A 667 -2.02 15.78 25.63
N PHE A 668 -2.54 16.28 26.75
CA PHE A 668 -2.40 15.64 28.05
C PHE A 668 -2.95 14.21 28.05
N MET A 669 -4.16 13.99 27.52
CA MET A 669 -4.77 12.65 27.46
C MET A 669 -3.93 11.68 26.61
N LEU A 670 -3.38 12.14 25.49
CA LEU A 670 -2.48 11.33 24.66
C LEU A 670 -1.15 11.04 25.38
N ASP A 671 -0.59 11.98 26.14
CA ASP A 671 0.63 11.75 26.91
C ASP A 671 0.39 10.75 28.06
N MET A 672 -0.77 10.84 28.73
CA MET A 672 -1.18 9.88 29.76
C MET A 672 -1.31 8.47 29.19
N LEU A 673 -1.91 8.37 28.01
CA LEU A 673 -2.03 7.10 27.31
C LEU A 673 -0.66 6.51 26.99
N GLY A 674 0.28 7.33 26.47
CA GLY A 674 1.66 6.89 26.21
C GLY A 674 2.40 6.46 27.48
N LEU A 675 2.22 7.20 28.59
CA LEU A 675 2.83 6.87 29.88
C LEU A 675 2.32 5.52 30.41
N ILE A 676 1.00 5.32 30.46
CA ILE A 676 0.41 4.08 30.99
C ILE A 676 0.70 2.91 30.05
N TYR A 677 0.49 3.11 28.75
CA TYR A 677 0.66 2.07 27.74
C TYR A 677 2.12 1.64 27.65
N ILE A 678 3.07 2.55 27.46
CA ILE A 678 4.47 2.20 27.16
C ILE A 678 5.28 2.04 28.44
N VAL A 679 5.39 3.10 29.23
CA VAL A 679 6.22 3.12 30.44
C VAL A 679 5.64 2.19 31.49
N GLY A 680 4.31 2.23 31.69
CA GLY A 680 3.61 1.39 32.66
C GLY A 680 3.77 -0.09 32.36
N SER A 681 3.41 -0.57 31.16
CA SER A 681 3.49 -2.00 30.87
C SER A 681 4.93 -2.54 30.81
N LEU A 682 5.89 -1.78 30.24
CA LEU A 682 7.29 -2.21 30.20
C LEU A 682 7.92 -2.19 31.59
N SER A 683 7.48 -1.31 32.49
CA SER A 683 7.98 -1.32 33.88
C SER A 683 7.56 -2.60 34.61
N VAL A 684 6.35 -3.13 34.35
CA VAL A 684 5.92 -4.45 34.86
C VAL A 684 6.79 -5.58 34.30
N LEU A 685 7.22 -5.49 33.04
CA LEU A 685 8.14 -6.46 32.45
C LEU A 685 9.52 -6.42 33.13
N VAL A 686 10.04 -5.23 33.42
CA VAL A 686 11.30 -5.05 34.16
C VAL A 686 11.17 -5.53 35.60
N ALA A 687 9.99 -5.40 36.22
CA ALA A 687 9.76 -5.87 37.57
C ALA A 687 9.84 -7.40 37.74
N PHE A 688 9.86 -8.17 36.65
CA PHE A 688 10.22 -9.59 36.69
C PHE A 688 11.71 -9.84 36.87
N VAL A 689 12.56 -8.85 36.64
CA VAL A 689 14.01 -8.98 36.73
C VAL A 689 14.39 -8.99 38.21
N ASP A 690 14.34 -10.18 38.79
CA ASP A 690 14.66 -10.44 40.20
C ASP A 690 16.09 -11.00 40.32
N ASP A 691 16.95 -10.25 41.02
CA ASP A 691 18.37 -10.60 41.20
C ASP A 691 18.55 -11.79 42.17
N ASP A 692 17.58 -12.06 43.05
CA ASP A 692 17.63 -13.16 44.04
C ASP A 692 17.14 -14.48 43.45
N ARG A 693 16.16 -14.45 42.53
CA ARG A 693 15.55 -15.65 41.91
C ARG A 693 15.90 -15.78 40.42
N ARG A 694 17.19 -15.71 40.10
CA ARG A 694 17.69 -15.62 38.71
C ARG A 694 17.21 -16.72 37.77
N ALA A 695 17.24 -17.97 38.24
CA ALA A 695 16.84 -19.10 37.43
C ALA A 695 15.33 -19.09 37.12
N LEU A 696 14.51 -18.65 38.08
CA LEU A 696 13.06 -18.64 37.94
C LEU A 696 12.61 -17.55 36.97
N TYR A 697 13.14 -16.32 37.08
CA TYR A 697 12.74 -15.26 36.16
C TYR A 697 13.13 -15.57 34.72
N ARG A 698 14.33 -16.12 34.49
CA ARG A 698 14.80 -16.47 33.13
C ARG A 698 13.87 -17.48 32.47
N LYS A 699 13.50 -18.54 33.21
CA LYS A 699 12.56 -19.56 32.76
C LYS A 699 11.21 -18.95 32.40
N LEU A 700 10.69 -18.05 33.23
CA LEU A 700 9.38 -17.42 33.03
C LEU A 700 9.36 -16.42 31.87
N LEU A 701 10.39 -15.58 31.74
CA LEU A 701 10.52 -14.62 30.64
C LEU A 701 10.66 -15.33 29.29
N ILE A 702 11.45 -16.41 29.25
CA ILE A 702 11.57 -17.26 28.06
C ILE A 702 10.22 -17.91 27.74
N ALA A 703 9.54 -18.48 28.74
CA ALA A 703 8.21 -19.06 28.55
C ALA A 703 7.22 -18.04 27.98
N LEU A 704 7.17 -16.83 28.56
CA LEU A 704 6.30 -15.73 28.10
C LEU A 704 6.57 -15.37 26.64
N LEU A 705 7.84 -15.18 26.25
CA LEU A 705 8.20 -14.85 24.86
C LEU A 705 7.78 -15.94 23.87
N TYR A 706 8.05 -17.21 24.18
CA TYR A 706 7.63 -18.32 23.32
C TYR A 706 6.11 -18.46 23.23
N ILE A 707 5.38 -18.21 24.31
CA ILE A 707 3.91 -18.24 24.29
C ILE A 707 3.38 -17.15 23.36
N VAL A 708 3.88 -15.92 23.46
CA VAL A 708 3.46 -14.79 22.61
C VAL A 708 3.81 -15.09 21.14
N TRP A 709 5.04 -15.51 20.85
CA TRP A 709 5.45 -15.84 19.48
C TRP A 709 4.71 -17.04 18.89
N ALA A 710 4.45 -18.08 19.68
CA ALA A 710 3.66 -19.23 19.26
C ALA A 710 2.20 -18.83 19.01
N SER A 711 1.63 -17.97 19.85
CA SER A 711 0.30 -17.40 19.67
C SER A 711 0.20 -16.62 18.35
N ASP A 712 1.14 -15.73 18.06
CA ASP A 712 1.18 -14.96 16.80
C ASP A 712 1.37 -15.86 15.57
N THR A 713 2.19 -16.89 15.71
CA THR A 713 2.41 -17.89 14.65
C THR A 713 1.13 -18.72 14.43
N GLY A 714 0.49 -19.17 15.50
CA GLY A 714 -0.75 -19.94 15.46
C GLY A 714 -1.91 -19.15 14.86
N ALA A 715 -2.00 -17.86 15.18
CA ALA A 715 -2.91 -16.92 14.56
C ALA A 715 -2.73 -16.85 13.03
N TYR A 716 -1.49 -16.63 12.61
CA TYR A 716 -1.15 -16.49 11.19
C TYR A 716 -1.36 -17.80 10.40
N ILE A 717 -0.92 -18.94 10.96
CA ILE A 717 -1.11 -20.26 10.35
C ILE A 717 -2.58 -20.59 10.23
N THR A 718 -3.36 -20.35 11.29
CA THR A 718 -4.81 -20.63 11.28
C THR A 718 -5.52 -19.74 10.26
N GLY A 719 -5.21 -18.45 10.23
CA GLY A 719 -5.74 -17.55 9.20
C GLY A 719 -5.40 -17.98 7.78
N LYS A 720 -4.17 -18.44 7.52
CA LYS A 720 -3.76 -18.96 6.21
C LYS A 720 -4.35 -20.33 5.87
N ALA A 721 -4.47 -21.23 6.83
CA ALA A 721 -5.07 -22.54 6.65
C ALA A 721 -6.56 -22.40 6.33
N LEU A 722 -7.27 -21.52 7.03
CA LEU A 722 -8.67 -21.21 6.76
C LEU A 722 -8.86 -20.50 5.41
N ALA A 723 -7.91 -19.64 5.01
CA ALA A 723 -7.89 -19.08 3.66
C ALA A 723 -7.66 -20.15 2.58
N PHE A 724 -6.77 -21.12 2.83
CA PHE A 724 -6.50 -22.24 1.92
C PHE A 724 -7.71 -23.17 1.77
N VAL A 725 -8.41 -23.44 2.88
CA VAL A 725 -9.62 -24.29 2.91
C VAL A 725 -10.87 -23.53 2.44
N LYS A 726 -10.75 -22.23 2.09
CA LYS A 726 -11.86 -21.35 1.70
C LYS A 726 -13.02 -21.41 2.71
N TYR A 727 -12.67 -21.35 4.00
CA TYR A 727 -13.64 -21.44 5.09
C TYR A 727 -14.66 -20.27 5.01
N PRO A 728 -15.97 -20.56 4.99
CA PRO A 728 -17.01 -19.56 4.68
C PRO A 728 -17.34 -18.60 5.83
N TYR A 729 -17.13 -19.02 7.07
CA TYR A 729 -17.44 -18.17 8.23
C TYR A 729 -16.23 -17.33 8.61
N TYR A 730 -16.34 -16.01 8.52
CA TYR A 730 -15.29 -15.07 8.91
C TYR A 730 -15.84 -14.05 9.88
N ASN A 731 -15.35 -14.09 11.12
CA ASN A 731 -15.80 -13.18 12.18
C ASN A 731 -14.60 -12.32 12.63
N PRO A 732 -14.47 -11.07 12.13
CA PRO A 732 -13.42 -10.16 12.62
C PRO A 732 -13.71 -9.73 14.07
N LEU A 733 -12.67 -9.62 14.91
CA LEU A 733 -12.86 -9.14 16.29
C LEU A 733 -13.29 -7.67 16.32
N ALA A 734 -12.73 -6.86 15.43
CA ALA A 734 -13.17 -5.48 15.20
C ALA A 734 -12.91 -5.07 13.75
N ALA A 735 -13.96 -5.18 12.93
CA ALA A 735 -13.92 -4.92 11.49
C ALA A 735 -13.41 -3.51 11.13
N HIS A 736 -13.59 -2.53 12.00
CA HIS A 736 -13.17 -1.14 11.78
C HIS A 736 -11.69 -0.87 12.14
N LEU A 737 -10.98 -1.82 12.75
CA LEU A 737 -9.61 -1.63 13.25
C LEU A 737 -8.57 -2.47 12.48
N SER A 738 -8.87 -3.75 12.26
CA SER A 738 -7.93 -4.67 11.60
C SER A 738 -8.62 -5.85 10.94
N LYS A 739 -8.42 -5.99 9.63
CA LYS A 739 -8.87 -7.13 8.81
C LYS A 739 -8.17 -8.45 9.17
N ASN A 740 -6.95 -8.40 9.67
CA ASN A 740 -6.17 -9.62 9.89
C ASN A 740 -6.39 -10.26 11.28
N LYS A 741 -7.32 -9.73 12.09
CA LYS A 741 -7.58 -10.17 13.46
C LYS A 741 -9.01 -10.73 13.56
N ASP A 742 -9.13 -12.05 13.48
CA ASP A 742 -10.37 -12.81 13.46
C ASP A 742 -10.50 -13.78 14.65
N TYR A 743 -11.74 -14.12 15.02
CA TYR A 743 -12.02 -15.03 16.14
C TYR A 743 -11.42 -16.41 15.88
N GLU A 744 -11.43 -16.85 14.62
CA GLU A 744 -10.85 -18.11 14.19
C GLU A 744 -9.32 -18.11 14.36
N GLY A 745 -8.63 -17.02 14.00
CA GLY A 745 -7.22 -16.83 14.30
C GLY A 745 -6.93 -16.70 15.79
N THR A 746 -7.88 -16.25 16.61
CA THR A 746 -7.75 -16.22 18.08
C THR A 746 -7.81 -17.63 18.67
N PHE A 747 -8.67 -18.50 18.14
CA PHE A 747 -8.68 -19.91 18.50
C PHE A 747 -7.35 -20.59 18.16
N GLY A 748 -6.82 -20.30 16.97
CA GLY A 748 -5.47 -20.74 16.55
C GLY A 748 -4.37 -20.26 17.50
N ALA A 749 -4.42 -18.99 17.91
CA ALA A 749 -3.49 -18.41 18.86
C ALA A 749 -3.52 -19.12 20.22
N ILE A 750 -4.72 -19.43 20.74
CA ILE A 750 -4.89 -20.15 22.00
C ILE A 750 -4.34 -21.57 21.90
N ALA A 751 -4.67 -22.31 20.83
CA ALA A 751 -4.22 -23.68 20.65
C ALA A 751 -2.68 -23.79 20.61
N PHE A 752 -2.03 -22.91 19.82
CA PHE A 752 -0.57 -22.86 19.75
C PHE A 752 0.06 -22.34 21.05
N GLY A 753 -0.56 -21.38 21.73
CA GLY A 753 -0.11 -20.89 23.05
C GLY A 753 -0.13 -22.00 24.11
N ILE A 754 -1.20 -22.80 24.17
CA ILE A 754 -1.29 -23.98 25.07
C ILE A 754 -0.21 -25.01 24.71
N GLY A 755 0.00 -25.27 23.42
CA GLY A 755 1.07 -26.15 22.96
C GLY A 755 2.46 -25.67 23.41
N ALA A 756 2.74 -24.37 23.25
CA ALA A 756 3.99 -23.77 23.71
C ALA A 756 4.14 -23.84 25.24
N MET A 757 3.08 -23.60 26.00
CA MET A 757 3.09 -23.77 27.46
C MET A 757 3.34 -25.23 27.86
N ALA A 758 2.77 -26.22 27.17
CA ALA A 758 3.00 -27.62 27.47
C ALA A 758 4.46 -28.04 27.24
N VAL A 759 5.08 -27.51 26.18
CA VAL A 759 6.50 -27.69 25.90
C VAL A 759 7.36 -26.98 26.94
N ALA A 760 7.06 -25.70 27.23
CA ALA A 760 7.79 -24.90 28.21
C ALA A 760 7.71 -25.49 29.62
N PHE A 761 6.54 -25.98 30.04
CA PHE A 761 6.33 -26.62 31.34
C PHE A 761 7.26 -27.82 31.54
N LYS A 762 7.42 -28.66 30.51
CA LYS A 762 8.30 -29.84 30.56
C LYS A 762 9.78 -29.48 30.45
N ILE A 763 10.15 -28.58 29.55
CA ILE A 763 11.56 -28.26 29.27
C ILE A 763 12.15 -27.35 30.34
N LEU A 764 11.39 -26.34 30.78
CA LEU A 764 11.86 -25.34 31.74
C LEU A 764 11.53 -25.69 33.18
N GLU A 765 10.79 -26.78 33.43
CA GLU A 765 10.34 -27.19 34.77
C GLU A 765 9.68 -26.03 35.51
N LEU A 766 8.60 -25.49 34.92
CA LEU A 766 7.90 -24.33 35.49
C LEU A 766 7.17 -24.74 36.78
N PRO A 767 7.18 -23.90 37.83
CA PRO A 767 6.46 -24.19 39.07
C PRO A 767 4.94 -24.21 38.86
N GLY A 768 4.21 -24.82 39.80
CA GLY A 768 2.75 -24.83 39.80
C GLY A 768 2.10 -26.02 39.11
N SER A 769 0.77 -26.08 39.19
CA SER A 769 -0.02 -27.12 38.52
C SER A 769 -0.12 -26.84 37.02
N PHE A 770 -0.06 -27.89 36.20
CA PHE A 770 -0.21 -27.77 34.74
C PHE A 770 -1.50 -27.02 34.35
N GLY A 771 -2.61 -27.29 35.05
CA GLY A 771 -3.89 -26.64 34.79
C GLY A 771 -3.87 -25.13 35.07
N THR A 772 -3.22 -24.71 36.15
CA THR A 772 -3.03 -23.28 36.48
C THR A 772 -2.23 -22.57 35.38
N ASN A 773 -1.16 -23.21 34.90
CA ASN A 773 -0.25 -22.62 33.91
C ASN A 773 -0.93 -22.47 32.55
N VAL A 774 -1.74 -23.47 32.15
CA VAL A 774 -2.59 -23.38 30.96
C VAL A 774 -3.64 -22.27 31.13
N GLY A 775 -4.28 -22.16 32.30
CA GLY A 775 -5.26 -21.11 32.58
C GLY A 775 -4.69 -19.70 32.38
N PHE A 776 -3.53 -19.40 32.99
CA PHE A 776 -2.85 -18.12 32.80
C PHE A 776 -2.39 -17.89 31.36
N THR A 777 -1.98 -18.95 30.65
CA THR A 777 -1.61 -18.86 29.23
C THR A 777 -2.79 -18.40 28.37
N VAL A 778 -3.97 -19.00 28.56
CA VAL A 778 -5.18 -18.62 27.80
C VAL A 778 -5.50 -17.14 28.02
N ILE A 779 -5.49 -16.69 29.28
CA ILE A 779 -5.77 -15.28 29.61
C ILE A 779 -4.69 -14.37 29.00
N ALA A 780 -3.41 -14.72 29.12
CA ALA A 780 -2.31 -13.94 28.57
C ALA A 780 -2.38 -13.82 27.04
N VAL A 781 -2.75 -14.90 26.33
CA VAL A 781 -2.96 -14.87 24.87
C VAL A 781 -4.11 -13.94 24.50
N ILE A 782 -5.23 -13.98 25.22
CA ILE A 782 -6.37 -13.08 24.99
C ILE A 782 -5.95 -11.62 25.19
N PHE A 783 -5.23 -11.32 26.27
CA PHE A 783 -4.72 -9.97 26.52
C PHE A 783 -3.69 -9.53 25.49
N GLY A 784 -2.80 -10.42 25.03
CA GLY A 784 -1.89 -10.14 23.93
C GLY A 784 -2.63 -9.75 22.64
N ARG A 785 -3.75 -10.43 22.33
CA ARG A 785 -4.63 -10.06 21.21
C ARG A 785 -5.34 -8.72 21.41
N LEU A 786 -5.63 -8.31 22.64
CA LEU A 786 -6.13 -6.98 22.93
C LEU A 786 -5.06 -5.91 22.70
N GLY A 787 -3.79 -6.21 23.02
CA GLY A 787 -2.65 -5.34 22.73
C GLY A 787 -2.49 -5.07 21.23
N ASP A 788 -2.46 -6.14 20.42
CA ASP A 788 -2.51 -6.09 18.95
C ASP A 788 -3.62 -5.17 18.41
N LEU A 789 -4.81 -5.26 19.02
CA LEU A 789 -5.99 -4.51 18.59
C LEU A 789 -5.90 -3.03 19.00
N PHE A 790 -5.39 -2.78 20.20
CA PHE A 790 -5.18 -1.45 20.72
C PHE A 790 -4.12 -0.69 19.89
N GLU A 791 -3.04 -1.35 19.52
CA GLU A 791 -2.00 -0.80 18.65
C GLU A 791 -2.55 -0.51 17.24
N SER A 792 -3.33 -1.43 16.67
CA SER A 792 -4.08 -1.19 15.42
C SER A 792 -5.00 0.04 15.52
N LEU A 793 -5.69 0.22 16.65
CA LEU A 793 -6.55 1.38 16.89
C LEU A 793 -5.78 2.70 16.84
N LEU A 794 -4.63 2.78 17.51
CA LEU A 794 -3.80 3.98 17.47
C LEU A 794 -3.30 4.28 16.05
N LYS A 795 -2.94 3.25 15.28
CA LYS A 795 -2.55 3.38 13.86
C LYS A 795 -3.69 3.93 13.00
N ARG A 796 -4.91 3.44 13.17
CA ARG A 796 -6.09 3.96 12.43
C ARG A 796 -6.49 5.36 12.86
N ALA A 797 -6.36 5.68 14.14
CA ALA A 797 -6.59 7.03 14.64
C ALA A 797 -5.64 8.05 13.98
N ALA A 798 -4.36 7.68 13.78
CA ALA A 798 -3.35 8.50 13.11
C ALA A 798 -3.38 8.46 11.58
N GLY A 799 -4.18 7.56 10.98
CA GLY A 799 -4.23 7.33 9.53
C GLY A 799 -2.94 6.73 8.98
N VAL A 800 -2.35 5.77 9.68
CA VAL A 800 -1.18 5.01 9.24
C VAL A 800 -1.45 3.51 9.31
N LYS A 801 -0.61 2.73 8.61
CA LYS A 801 -0.63 1.27 8.67
C LYS A 801 0.47 0.69 9.58
N ASP A 802 1.59 1.39 9.65
CA ASP A 802 2.80 1.00 10.37
C ASP A 802 3.08 2.06 11.46
N SER A 803 3.48 1.64 12.67
CA SER A 803 3.78 2.55 13.80
C SER A 803 5.07 3.35 13.58
N GLY A 804 6.02 2.83 12.78
CA GLY A 804 7.31 3.48 12.52
C GLY A 804 8.13 2.83 11.42
N SER A 805 9.23 3.48 11.04
CA SER A 805 10.18 3.00 10.03
C SER A 805 11.52 2.54 10.61
N LEU A 806 11.63 2.42 11.94
CA LEU A 806 12.89 2.14 12.63
C LEU A 806 13.44 0.75 12.26
N ILE A 807 12.54 -0.21 12.04
CA ILE A 807 12.86 -1.55 11.56
C ILE A 807 12.25 -1.73 10.16
N PRO A 808 13.05 -1.61 9.08
CA PRO A 808 12.53 -1.77 7.72
C PRO A 808 11.88 -3.15 7.53
N GLY A 809 10.68 -3.15 6.94
CA GLY A 809 9.89 -4.36 6.67
C GLY A 809 9.06 -4.93 7.83
N HIS A 810 9.10 -4.32 9.03
CA HIS A 810 8.49 -4.90 10.25
C HIS A 810 7.36 -4.07 10.89
N GLY A 811 6.98 -2.91 10.32
CA GLY A 811 5.90 -2.04 10.81
C GLY A 811 6.31 -1.05 11.91
N GLY A 812 7.36 -1.38 12.66
CA GLY A 812 7.90 -0.55 13.75
C GLY A 812 8.36 -1.42 14.93
N VAL A 813 8.89 -0.79 15.98
CA VAL A 813 9.22 -1.46 17.24
C VAL A 813 7.95 -1.76 18.04
N LEU A 814 6.99 -0.83 18.05
CA LEU A 814 5.73 -0.96 18.77
C LEU A 814 4.90 -2.16 18.26
N ASP A 815 4.87 -2.33 16.93
CA ASP A 815 4.30 -3.46 16.18
C ASP A 815 4.86 -4.86 16.55
N ARG A 816 5.93 -4.92 17.34
CA ARG A 816 6.60 -6.17 17.74
C ARG A 816 6.42 -6.51 19.21
N ILE A 817 6.03 -5.54 20.04
CA ILE A 817 5.98 -5.70 21.49
C ILE A 817 4.59 -5.43 22.09
N ASP A 818 3.64 -4.94 21.31
CA ASP A 818 2.26 -4.67 21.70
C ASP A 818 1.56 -5.87 22.36
N ALA A 819 1.64 -7.06 21.75
CA ALA A 819 1.10 -8.28 22.33
C ALA A 819 1.83 -8.70 23.62
N LEU A 820 3.16 -8.53 23.66
CA LEU A 820 3.98 -8.84 24.83
C LEU A 820 3.63 -7.93 26.01
N MET A 821 3.47 -6.63 25.78
CA MET A 821 3.15 -5.62 26.79
C MET A 821 1.86 -5.95 27.55
N PHE A 822 0.81 -6.36 26.83
CA PHE A 822 -0.45 -6.76 27.45
C PHE A 822 -0.37 -8.15 28.10
N ALA A 823 0.29 -9.12 27.47
CA ALA A 823 0.45 -10.47 28.04
C ALA A 823 1.22 -10.43 29.37
N THR A 824 2.22 -9.56 29.48
CA THR A 824 3.04 -9.32 30.68
C THR A 824 2.19 -8.94 31.89
N LEU A 825 1.16 -8.10 31.72
CA LEU A 825 0.28 -7.65 32.81
C LEU A 825 -0.49 -8.80 33.47
N VAL A 826 -0.83 -9.82 32.70
CA VAL A 826 -1.50 -11.04 33.21
C VAL A 826 -0.47 -11.98 33.83
N PHE A 827 0.65 -12.17 33.13
CA PHE A 827 1.70 -13.08 33.56
C PHE A 827 2.39 -12.64 34.85
N SER A 828 2.34 -11.34 35.19
CA SER A 828 2.90 -10.80 36.44
C SER A 828 2.16 -11.29 37.67
N ARG A 829 0.85 -11.49 37.55
CA ARG A 829 0.04 -12.12 38.61
C ARG A 829 0.33 -13.60 38.76
N TYR A 830 0.62 -14.29 37.66
CA TYR A 830 1.06 -15.68 37.73
C TYR A 830 2.39 -15.81 38.49
N TYR A 831 3.36 -14.94 38.23
CA TYR A 831 4.61 -14.92 38.98
C TYR A 831 4.38 -14.70 40.47
N ALA A 832 3.62 -13.66 40.82
CA ALA A 832 3.30 -13.30 42.20
C ALA A 832 2.61 -14.43 43.00
N LEU A 833 1.89 -15.34 42.33
CA LEU A 833 1.23 -16.49 42.98
C LEU A 833 2.17 -17.68 43.21
N GLN A 834 3.27 -17.77 42.46
CA GLN A 834 4.25 -18.86 42.56
C GLN A 834 5.47 -18.46 43.40
N SER A 835 5.65 -17.16 43.65
CA SER A 835 6.76 -16.61 44.39
C SER A 835 6.50 -16.54 45.88
#